data_AF-A0A9N9J371-F1
#
_entry.id   AF-A0A9N9J371-F1
#
_cell.length_a   1.000
_cell.length_b   1.000
_cell.length_c   1.000
_cell.angle_alpha   90.00
_cell.angle_beta   90.00
_cell.angle_gamma   90.00
#
_symmetry.space_group_name_H-M   'P 1'
#
loop_
_entity.id
_entity.type
_entity.pdbx_description
1 polymer ?
#
loop_
_entity_poly.entity_id
_entity_poly.type
_entity_poly.pdbx_seq_one_letter_code
_entity_poly.pdbx_strand_id
1 'polypeptide(L)'
;LVREIQSANEGIGDIKQGISCEVKRKWYRALRFTDLFIQSHKFASLEQSIYKIPFRQNNEFLWGLCERLERVVADSELDNDIRKGAMNFLNNICQDKDFWGTHPELNKWILKRIRSMSLSKCGQASTSLFPTTLLNEVLPIMQAIKSMQITQQHDLKKSRKDLLSGLKDQFFSDADEEFKEALELYVKPQGIWYVPIIKSSDSGKKMGFECREGDVEKVVNRFLESKDKLTANDKEALEVAVNKLSNSKDITSIIKAVNSFFAPENKLTLEDESVLKKVVKQFLDLKVNKALELQEKIANKFLHTSIIKKQLLIEVINNVLKENPITIEDEDVKFLETELNKSSNLNDKSIFESAVNKFLSSKASKAKKNLEITVNEIVASKCKKVLLILGLGGTGKSTFGRYLTRRLWQEYDQLKILQSPIPLFIPLTRLKEGIFNRNEDFIELYLKEECKLSLDKINVLREIKFIFILDGYDEIVERERHCYIQNKFCKWRNAKIIISCRPEYLGSGYQKRFFPNNREKGFQELTIKTFSENEVNQYIIKYAQKKGHLLNLSEDICLHQIKKIPEELVCNPILLKISLSILPRIIEHERMTRINRIILYDEFLKTWFDRAQERLHKIQMTVEERNIFRKLDSDDFSESCLQFSKEFAIKMFTDDNK
;
A
#
# COMPACT_ATOMS: atom_id res chain seq x y z
N LEU A 1 -8.20 -40.85 31.94
CA LEU A 1 -8.81 -39.67 32.58
C LEU A 1 -7.90 -38.86 33.52
N VAL A 2 -7.52 -39.30 34.73
CA VAL A 2 -6.71 -38.45 35.65
C VAL A 2 -5.31 -38.14 35.10
N ARG A 3 -4.66 -39.09 34.42
CA ARG A 3 -3.38 -38.85 33.70
C ARG A 3 -3.52 -37.97 32.43
N GLU A 4 -4.70 -37.96 31.81
CA GLU A 4 -4.97 -37.11 30.63
C GLU A 4 -5.31 -35.67 31.03
N ILE A 5 -5.94 -35.47 32.19
CA ILE A 5 -6.17 -34.15 32.79
C ILE A 5 -4.84 -33.54 33.27
N GLN A 6 -3.89 -34.36 33.72
CA GLN A 6 -2.54 -33.92 34.11
C GLN A 6 -1.70 -33.51 32.90
N SER A 7 -1.77 -34.27 31.80
CA SER A 7 -1.14 -33.92 30.51
C SER A 7 -1.77 -32.68 29.85
N ALA A 8 -3.07 -32.47 30.00
CA ALA A 8 -3.74 -31.25 29.53
C ALA A 8 -3.37 -30.00 30.35
N ASN A 9 -3.14 -30.15 31.67
CA ASN A 9 -2.66 -29.05 32.52
C ASN A 9 -1.18 -28.72 32.29
N GLU A 10 -0.34 -29.70 31.95
CA GLU A 10 1.04 -29.48 31.49
C GLU A 10 1.07 -28.78 30.11
N GLY A 11 0.18 -29.17 29.18
CA GLY A 11 0.02 -28.50 27.89
C GLY A 11 -0.47 -27.05 27.96
N ILE A 12 -1.30 -26.69 28.95
CA ILE A 12 -1.70 -25.29 29.20
C ILE A 12 -0.53 -24.49 29.82
N GLY A 13 0.32 -25.16 30.61
CA GLY A 13 1.60 -24.60 31.09
C GLY A 13 2.56 -24.27 29.95
N ASP A 14 2.66 -25.14 28.95
CA ASP A 14 3.52 -24.97 27.77
C ASP A 14 2.97 -23.95 26.76
N ILE A 15 1.64 -23.81 26.64
CA ILE A 15 1.01 -22.75 25.83
C ILE A 15 1.17 -21.37 26.50
N LYS A 16 1.09 -21.29 27.84
CA LYS A 16 1.47 -20.07 28.58
C LYS A 16 2.96 -19.77 28.45
N GLN A 17 3.83 -20.78 28.43
CA GLN A 17 5.26 -20.60 28.15
C GLN A 17 5.54 -20.21 26.68
N GLY A 18 4.76 -20.68 25.71
CA GLY A 18 4.88 -20.34 24.29
C GLY A 18 4.54 -18.88 23.98
N ILE A 19 3.46 -18.36 24.57
CA ILE A 19 3.08 -16.93 24.51
C ILE A 19 4.08 -16.08 25.32
N SER A 20 4.59 -16.60 26.44
CA SER A 20 5.68 -16.01 27.22
C SER A 20 7.01 -15.96 26.43
N CYS A 21 7.28 -16.92 25.54
CA CYS A 21 8.54 -17.04 24.80
C CYS A 21 8.74 -15.93 23.77
N GLU A 22 7.68 -15.42 23.16
CA GLU A 22 7.76 -14.31 22.19
C GLU A 22 8.01 -12.96 22.87
N VAL A 23 7.36 -12.72 24.02
CA VAL A 23 7.62 -11.54 24.87
C VAL A 23 9.00 -11.64 25.51
N LYS A 24 9.40 -12.82 26.02
CA LYS A 24 10.75 -13.14 26.51
C LYS A 24 11.82 -12.89 25.46
N ARG A 25 11.61 -13.33 24.21
CA ARG A 25 12.55 -13.07 23.11
C ARG A 25 12.70 -11.58 22.80
N LYS A 26 11.62 -10.79 22.90
CA LYS A 26 11.63 -9.35 22.57
C LYS A 26 12.32 -8.52 23.68
N TRP A 27 12.03 -8.76 24.96
CA TRP A 27 12.70 -8.02 26.03
C TRP A 27 14.13 -8.49 26.32
N TYR A 28 14.41 -9.79 26.18
CA TYR A 28 15.77 -10.29 26.30
C TYR A 28 16.70 -9.71 25.22
N ARG A 29 16.20 -9.55 23.98
CA ARG A 29 16.94 -8.84 22.92
C ARG A 29 17.21 -7.38 23.30
N ALA A 30 16.24 -6.68 23.88
CA ALA A 30 16.47 -5.30 24.34
C ALA A 30 17.53 -5.22 25.44
N LEU A 31 17.58 -6.17 26.38
CA LEU A 31 18.66 -6.23 27.38
C LEU A 31 20.04 -6.46 26.75
N ARG A 32 20.13 -7.30 25.71
CA ARG A 32 21.37 -7.48 24.95
C ARG A 32 21.79 -6.23 24.20
N PHE A 33 20.84 -5.40 23.75
CA PHE A 33 21.14 -4.08 23.20
C PHE A 33 21.63 -3.11 24.26
N THR A 34 21.09 -3.17 25.48
CA THR A 34 21.61 -2.40 26.62
C THR A 34 23.08 -2.70 26.89
N ASP A 35 23.46 -3.98 26.87
CA ASP A 35 24.87 -4.40 27.05
C ASP A 35 25.80 -3.74 25.99
N LEU A 36 25.35 -3.64 24.74
CA LEU A 36 26.11 -3.00 23.66
C LEU A 36 26.26 -1.48 23.83
N PHE A 37 25.23 -0.79 24.34
CA PHE A 37 25.31 0.65 24.60
C PHE A 37 26.23 0.97 25.78
N ILE A 38 26.22 0.11 26.80
CA ILE A 38 27.12 0.21 27.95
C ILE A 38 28.56 0.01 27.49
N GLN A 39 28.83 -1.06 26.73
CA GLN A 39 30.16 -1.35 26.16
C GLN A 39 30.68 -0.28 25.20
N SER A 40 29.79 0.50 24.56
CA SER A 40 30.15 1.55 23.61
C SER A 40 30.12 2.97 24.20
N HIS A 41 29.97 3.10 25.52
CA HIS A 41 29.90 4.38 26.25
C HIS A 41 28.83 5.36 25.72
N LYS A 42 27.71 4.86 25.17
CA LYS A 42 26.63 5.66 24.56
C LYS A 42 25.39 5.74 25.45
N PHE A 43 25.54 6.25 26.66
CA PHE A 43 24.48 6.25 27.68
C PHE A 43 23.26 7.11 27.31
N ALA A 44 23.46 8.31 26.73
CA ALA A 44 22.34 9.16 26.31
C ALA A 44 21.46 8.52 25.22
N SER A 45 22.07 7.72 24.32
CA SER A 45 21.35 6.97 23.30
C SER A 45 20.63 5.75 23.86
N LEU A 46 21.20 5.11 24.90
CA LEU A 46 20.55 4.04 25.65
C LEU A 46 19.27 4.54 26.30
N GLU A 47 19.36 5.65 27.01
CA GLU A 47 18.25 6.29 27.69
C GLU A 47 17.09 6.57 26.72
N GLN A 48 17.34 7.30 25.63
CA GLN A 48 16.33 7.61 24.61
C GLN A 48 15.72 6.38 23.95
N SER A 49 16.48 5.29 23.84
CA SER A 49 16.02 4.04 23.24
C SER A 49 15.07 3.31 24.18
N ILE A 50 15.40 3.22 25.47
CA ILE A 50 14.58 2.52 26.48
C ILE A 50 13.22 3.22 26.67
N TYR A 51 13.18 4.56 26.66
CA TYR A 51 11.92 5.34 26.74
C TYR A 51 10.91 4.98 25.63
N LYS A 52 11.37 4.45 24.49
CA LYS A 52 10.52 4.13 23.33
C LYS A 52 10.11 2.64 23.27
N ILE A 53 10.54 1.83 24.22
CA ILE A 53 10.29 0.39 24.21
C ILE A 53 8.83 0.09 24.64
N PRO A 54 8.10 -0.75 23.89
CA PRO A 54 6.69 -1.06 24.18
C PRO A 54 6.48 -1.93 25.43
N PHE A 55 7.51 -2.64 25.90
CA PHE A 55 7.50 -3.47 27.11
C PHE A 55 8.29 -2.84 28.28
N ARG A 56 8.41 -1.51 28.31
CA ARG A 56 9.16 -0.79 29.36
C ARG A 56 8.62 -0.98 30.79
N GLN A 57 7.36 -1.40 30.94
CA GLN A 57 6.73 -1.72 32.23
C GLN A 57 6.76 -3.24 32.54
N ASN A 58 7.46 -4.04 31.73
CA ASN A 58 7.59 -5.47 31.98
C ASN A 58 8.58 -5.70 33.13
N ASN A 59 8.16 -6.49 34.13
CA ASN A 59 8.90 -6.70 35.36
C ASN A 59 10.26 -7.36 35.12
N GLU A 60 10.32 -8.39 34.27
CA GLU A 60 11.55 -9.14 33.97
C GLU A 60 12.56 -8.31 33.18
N PHE A 61 12.07 -7.50 32.24
CA PHE A 61 12.88 -6.52 31.51
C PHE A 61 13.48 -5.49 32.44
N LEU A 62 12.66 -4.86 33.29
CA LEU A 62 13.11 -3.84 34.23
C LEU A 62 14.11 -4.41 35.24
N TRP A 63 13.90 -5.64 35.70
CA TRP A 63 14.85 -6.34 36.57
C TRP A 63 16.22 -6.49 35.91
N GLY A 64 16.25 -7.06 34.70
CA GLY A 64 17.49 -7.26 33.96
C GLY A 64 18.17 -5.95 33.53
N LEU A 65 17.42 -4.88 33.35
CA LEU A 65 17.93 -3.54 33.06
C LEU A 65 18.56 -2.92 34.31
N CYS A 66 17.88 -3.00 35.45
CA CYS A 66 18.37 -2.45 36.71
C CYS A 66 19.65 -3.14 37.19
N GLU A 67 19.76 -4.47 37.02
CA GLU A 67 21.00 -5.20 37.31
C GLU A 67 22.19 -4.73 36.47
N ARG A 68 21.95 -4.39 35.19
CA ARG A 68 23.01 -3.88 34.30
C ARG A 68 23.42 -2.46 34.66
N LEU A 69 22.45 -1.61 34.97
CA LEU A 69 22.73 -0.24 35.43
C LEU A 69 23.42 -0.23 36.79
N GLU A 70 23.10 -1.16 37.70
CA GLU A 70 23.85 -1.33 38.96
C GLU A 70 25.32 -1.64 38.69
N ARG A 71 25.62 -2.57 37.76
CA ARG A 71 27.01 -2.89 37.40
C ARG A 71 27.74 -1.67 36.86
N VAL A 72 27.06 -0.84 36.07
CA VAL A 72 27.62 0.44 35.57
C VAL A 72 27.92 1.40 36.71
N VAL A 73 27.04 1.49 37.72
CA VAL A 73 27.25 2.33 38.90
C VAL A 73 28.38 1.79 39.79
N ALA A 74 28.53 0.47 39.88
CA ALA A 74 29.56 -0.20 40.68
C ALA A 74 30.95 -0.17 40.05
N ASP A 75 31.05 0.08 38.74
CA ASP A 75 32.31 0.06 38.01
C ASP A 75 33.15 1.31 38.33
N SER A 76 34.32 1.12 38.94
CA SER A 76 35.24 2.20 39.27
C SER A 76 36.02 2.74 38.07
N GLU A 77 36.05 2.01 36.95
CA GLU A 77 36.79 2.37 35.74
C GLU A 77 35.95 3.23 34.77
N LEU A 78 34.63 3.30 34.96
CA LEU A 78 33.73 4.11 34.15
C LEU A 78 33.69 5.57 34.59
N ASP A 79 33.51 6.46 33.60
CA ASP A 79 33.43 7.90 33.79
C ASP A 79 32.35 8.32 34.80
N ASN A 80 32.68 9.32 35.64
CA ASN A 80 31.82 9.81 36.71
C ASN A 80 30.44 10.25 36.22
N ASP A 81 30.34 10.86 35.04
CA ASP A 81 29.07 11.33 34.49
C ASP A 81 28.22 10.17 33.99
N ILE A 82 28.83 9.10 33.48
CA ILE A 82 28.13 7.86 33.09
C ILE A 82 27.55 7.17 34.33
N ARG A 83 28.33 7.06 35.41
CA ARG A 83 27.86 6.46 36.67
C ARG A 83 26.75 7.29 37.30
N LYS A 84 26.88 8.61 37.28
CA LYS A 84 25.85 9.55 37.75
C LYS A 84 24.59 9.46 36.88
N GLY A 85 24.72 9.31 35.57
CA GLY A 85 23.62 9.08 34.64
C GLY A 85 22.88 7.78 34.93
N ALA A 86 23.60 6.68 35.13
CA ALA A 86 23.01 5.39 35.50
C ALA A 86 22.30 5.45 36.86
N MET A 87 22.87 6.15 37.83
CA MET A 87 22.26 6.36 39.13
C MET A 87 20.97 7.20 39.07
N ASN A 88 20.97 8.27 38.26
CA ASN A 88 19.78 9.09 38.01
C ASN A 88 18.69 8.28 37.30
N PHE A 89 19.06 7.41 36.37
CA PHE A 89 18.13 6.55 35.66
C PHE A 89 17.46 5.54 36.60
N LEU A 90 18.23 4.89 37.49
CA LEU A 90 17.69 4.00 38.52
C LEU A 90 16.72 4.73 39.48
N ASN A 91 17.04 5.97 39.85
CA ASN A 91 16.14 6.82 40.65
C ASN A 91 14.84 7.15 39.92
N ASN A 92 14.91 7.47 38.62
CA ASN A 92 13.75 7.76 37.78
C ASN A 92 12.78 6.57 37.72
N ILE A 93 13.29 5.34 37.53
CA ILE A 93 12.47 4.11 37.54
C ILE A 93 11.67 3.96 38.84
N CYS A 94 12.24 4.35 39.99
CA CYS A 94 11.56 4.27 41.28
C CYS A 94 10.52 5.38 41.50
N GLN A 95 10.71 6.55 40.88
CA GLN A 95 9.91 7.76 41.12
C GLN A 95 8.71 7.86 40.18
N ASP A 96 8.88 7.55 38.90
CA ASP A 96 7.83 7.70 37.89
C ASP A 96 7.03 6.39 37.71
N LYS A 97 6.14 6.13 38.68
CA LYS A 97 5.29 4.93 38.71
C LYS A 97 4.27 4.88 37.58
N ASP A 98 3.86 6.04 37.06
CA ASP A 98 2.90 6.15 35.96
C ASP A 98 3.58 5.74 34.63
N PHE A 99 4.86 6.08 34.47
CA PHE A 99 5.61 5.74 33.27
C PHE A 99 6.21 4.33 33.29
N TRP A 100 6.81 3.90 34.40
CA TRP A 100 7.51 2.61 34.53
C TRP A 100 6.67 1.47 35.10
N GLY A 101 5.49 1.76 35.64
CA GLY A 101 4.63 0.77 36.30
C GLY A 101 4.98 0.59 37.78
N THR A 102 4.10 -0.10 38.51
CA THR A 102 4.25 -0.34 39.94
C THR A 102 4.94 -1.69 40.21
N HIS A 103 6.19 -1.65 40.65
CA HIS A 103 7.00 -2.84 40.95
C HIS A 103 7.54 -2.79 42.39
N PRO A 104 6.75 -3.18 43.42
CA PRO A 104 7.10 -2.99 44.83
C PRO A 104 8.41 -3.69 45.24
N GLU A 105 8.62 -4.93 44.78
CA GLU A 105 9.82 -5.73 45.08
C GLU A 105 11.07 -5.19 44.38
N LEU A 106 10.95 -4.77 43.11
CA LEU A 106 12.04 -4.15 42.37
C LEU A 106 12.45 -2.81 43.00
N ASN A 107 11.48 -1.97 43.35
CA ASN A 107 11.74 -0.68 43.99
C ASN A 107 12.40 -0.85 45.37
N LYS A 108 11.94 -1.83 46.16
CA LYS A 108 12.57 -2.17 47.44
C LYS A 108 14.01 -2.67 47.25
N TRP A 109 14.25 -3.47 46.20
CA TRP A 109 15.59 -3.94 45.83
C TRP A 109 16.51 -2.80 45.38
N ILE A 110 16.07 -1.94 44.46
CA ILE A 110 16.82 -0.77 43.97
C ILE A 110 17.16 0.17 45.14
N LEU A 111 16.17 0.52 45.98
CA LEU A 111 16.38 1.43 47.12
C LEU A 111 17.34 0.86 48.16
N LYS A 112 17.30 -0.46 48.41
CA LYS A 112 18.28 -1.13 49.29
C LYS A 112 19.69 -1.03 48.71
N ARG A 113 19.84 -1.15 47.40
CA ARG A 113 21.13 -1.16 46.70
C ARG A 113 21.74 0.25 46.53
N ILE A 114 20.92 1.23 46.17
CA ILE A 114 21.27 2.64 46.15
C ILE A 114 21.75 3.12 47.53
N ARG A 115 21.09 2.69 48.61
CA ARG A 115 21.52 2.97 49.98
C ARG A 115 22.85 2.31 50.34
N SER A 116 23.14 1.10 49.84
CA SER A 116 24.44 0.45 50.06
C SER A 116 25.59 1.10 49.27
N MET A 117 25.32 1.68 48.10
CA MET A 117 26.34 2.32 47.24
C MET A 117 26.65 3.77 47.64
N SER A 118 25.71 4.47 48.27
CA SER A 118 25.95 5.81 48.84
C SER A 118 26.80 5.80 50.12
N LEU A 119 27.11 4.62 50.68
CA LEU A 119 27.94 4.43 51.86
C LEU A 119 29.43 4.16 51.55
N SER A 120 29.81 3.84 50.31
CA SER A 120 31.22 3.63 49.93
C SER A 120 31.85 4.90 49.36
N LYS A 121 32.48 5.72 50.21
CA LYS A 121 33.36 6.83 49.79
C LYS A 121 34.78 6.33 49.50
N CYS A 122 35.26 6.74 48.32
CA CYS A 122 36.62 7.15 47.94
C CYS A 122 37.84 6.26 48.29
N GLY A 123 38.57 5.83 47.25
CA GLY A 123 39.93 5.32 47.30
C GLY A 123 40.66 5.64 45.99
N GLN A 124 41.93 6.01 46.09
CA GLN A 124 42.70 6.86 45.17
C GLN A 124 43.11 6.23 43.82
N ALA A 125 43.44 7.12 42.89
CA ALA A 125 44.03 6.85 41.59
C ALA A 125 45.41 6.18 41.66
N SER A 126 45.69 5.31 40.68
CA SER A 126 47.06 5.09 40.20
C SER A 126 47.04 4.84 38.69
N THR A 127 47.80 5.66 37.99
CA THR A 127 48.19 5.56 36.59
C THR A 127 48.88 4.23 36.27
N SER A 128 48.42 3.52 35.22
CA SER A 128 49.27 2.58 34.49
C SER A 128 48.91 2.52 33.00
N LEU A 129 49.96 2.49 32.19
CA LEU A 129 50.02 2.43 30.73
C LEU A 129 48.93 1.58 30.06
N PHE A 130 48.42 2.09 28.93
CA PHE A 130 47.64 1.35 27.95
C PHE A 130 48.40 0.11 27.42
N PRO A 131 47.83 -1.11 27.52
CA PRO A 131 48.32 -2.26 26.78
C PRO A 131 47.72 -2.26 25.36
N THR A 132 48.58 -2.12 24.36
CA THR A 132 48.28 -2.28 22.92
C THR A 132 47.83 -3.69 22.51
N THR A 133 47.61 -4.60 23.46
CA THR A 133 47.14 -5.97 23.25
C THR A 133 45.62 -6.10 23.05
N LEU A 134 44.80 -5.21 23.62
CA LEU A 134 43.32 -5.28 23.53
C LEU A 134 42.77 -4.87 22.16
N LEU A 135 43.50 -4.03 21.41
CA LEU A 135 43.13 -3.64 20.04
C LEU A 135 43.25 -4.81 19.05
N ASN A 136 44.11 -5.80 19.33
CA ASN A 136 44.29 -6.99 18.50
C ASN A 136 43.26 -8.10 18.80
N GLU A 137 42.65 -8.10 19.99
CA GLU A 137 41.59 -9.06 20.37
C GLU A 137 40.18 -8.56 20.05
N VAL A 138 39.96 -7.24 20.00
CA VAL A 138 38.64 -6.64 19.71
C VAL A 138 38.38 -6.50 18.20
N LEU A 139 39.43 -6.36 17.37
CA LEU A 139 39.29 -6.25 15.91
C LEU A 139 38.61 -7.47 15.26
N PRO A 140 38.96 -8.73 15.62
CA PRO A 140 38.29 -9.92 15.10
C PRO A 140 36.83 -10.03 15.54
N ILE A 141 36.50 -9.58 16.77
CA ILE A 141 35.13 -9.63 17.31
C ILE A 141 34.25 -8.56 16.64
N MET A 142 34.78 -7.35 16.41
CA MET A 142 34.08 -6.31 15.65
C MET A 142 33.88 -6.71 14.19
N GLN A 143 34.84 -7.41 13.58
CA GLN A 143 34.70 -8.01 12.24
C GLN A 143 33.72 -9.20 12.23
N ALA A 144 33.68 -10.01 13.30
CA ALA A 144 32.70 -11.08 13.50
C ALA A 144 31.27 -10.55 13.69
N ILE A 145 31.10 -9.41 14.38
CA ILE A 145 29.79 -8.74 14.56
C ILE A 145 29.35 -8.06 13.26
N LYS A 146 30.26 -7.40 12.53
CA LYS A 146 29.97 -6.86 11.19
C LYS A 146 29.60 -7.98 10.23
N SER A 147 30.33 -9.09 10.23
CA SER A 147 30.02 -10.26 9.40
C SER A 147 28.73 -10.94 9.86
N MET A 148 28.41 -11.07 11.15
CA MET A 148 27.12 -11.57 11.63
C MET A 148 25.93 -10.67 11.27
N GLN A 149 26.08 -9.34 11.30
CA GLN A 149 25.05 -8.40 10.84
C GLN A 149 24.86 -8.47 9.32
N ILE A 150 25.96 -8.62 8.58
CA ILE A 150 25.95 -8.87 7.14
C ILE A 150 25.27 -10.22 6.86
N THR A 151 25.58 -11.29 7.61
CA THR A 151 24.99 -12.62 7.49
C THR A 151 23.51 -12.63 7.86
N GLN A 152 23.07 -11.93 8.91
CA GLN A 152 21.64 -11.82 9.24
C GLN A 152 20.86 -11.00 8.21
N GLN A 153 21.42 -9.89 7.71
CA GLN A 153 20.81 -9.17 6.59
C GLN A 153 20.85 -9.98 5.30
N HIS A 154 21.89 -10.78 5.09
CA HIS A 154 22.03 -11.67 3.94
C HIS A 154 21.06 -12.85 4.04
N ASP A 155 20.82 -13.42 5.22
CA ASP A 155 19.86 -14.48 5.47
C ASP A 155 18.41 -13.98 5.37
N LEU A 156 18.12 -12.77 5.85
CA LEU A 156 16.83 -12.09 5.61
C LEU A 156 16.64 -11.76 4.12
N LYS A 157 17.67 -11.30 3.42
CA LYS A 157 17.63 -11.03 1.97
C LYS A 157 17.52 -12.32 1.15
N LYS A 158 18.19 -13.40 1.58
CA LYS A 158 18.17 -14.72 0.97
C LYS A 158 16.81 -15.38 1.18
N SER A 159 16.33 -15.43 2.42
CA SER A 159 14.96 -15.89 2.76
C SER A 159 13.89 -15.10 2.02
N ARG A 160 14.05 -13.77 1.87
CA ARG A 160 13.18 -12.95 1.03
C ARG A 160 13.26 -13.36 -0.44
N LYS A 161 14.46 -13.50 -0.99
CA LYS A 161 14.66 -13.87 -2.40
C LYS A 161 14.07 -15.25 -2.71
N ASP A 162 14.28 -16.22 -1.83
CA ASP A 162 13.78 -17.59 -1.94
C ASP A 162 12.25 -17.63 -1.85
N LEU A 163 11.66 -16.81 -0.98
CA LEU A 163 10.20 -16.68 -0.88
C LEU A 163 9.59 -16.02 -2.12
N LEU A 164 10.28 -15.02 -2.70
CA LEU A 164 9.84 -14.35 -3.91
C LEU A 164 9.97 -15.22 -5.16
N SER A 165 11.04 -16.02 -5.26
CA SER A 165 11.14 -17.02 -6.32
C SER A 165 10.01 -18.04 -6.21
N GLY A 166 9.66 -18.49 -4.99
CA GLY A 166 8.52 -19.38 -4.79
C GLY A 166 7.19 -18.82 -5.32
N LEU A 167 6.87 -17.56 -5.00
CA LEU A 167 5.64 -16.91 -5.50
C LEU A 167 5.65 -16.73 -7.02
N LYS A 168 6.80 -16.40 -7.59
CA LYS A 168 6.98 -16.24 -9.02
C LYS A 168 6.83 -17.57 -9.74
N ASP A 169 7.53 -18.60 -9.28
CA ASP A 169 7.52 -19.93 -9.86
C ASP A 169 6.11 -20.52 -9.81
N GLN A 170 5.39 -20.32 -8.71
CA GLN A 170 3.98 -20.71 -8.59
C GLN A 170 3.10 -20.02 -9.65
N PHE A 171 3.27 -18.72 -9.88
CA PHE A 171 2.51 -18.03 -10.93
C PHE A 171 2.82 -18.57 -12.33
N PHE A 172 4.08 -18.87 -12.64
CA PHE A 172 4.47 -19.40 -13.95
C PHE A 172 4.18 -20.90 -14.11
N SER A 173 4.11 -21.69 -13.04
CA SER A 173 3.66 -23.09 -13.08
C SER A 173 2.15 -23.19 -13.30
N ASP A 174 1.39 -22.23 -12.76
CA ASP A 174 -0.06 -22.13 -12.92
C ASP A 174 -0.49 -21.55 -14.28
N ALA A 175 0.46 -21.21 -15.14
CA ALA A 175 0.20 -20.84 -16.52
C ALA A 175 -0.12 -22.08 -17.35
N ASP A 176 -1.40 -22.43 -17.41
CA ASP A 176 -1.91 -23.44 -18.33
C ASP A 176 -1.65 -23.08 -19.81
N GLU A 177 -1.69 -24.10 -20.68
CA GLU A 177 -1.54 -23.91 -22.13
C GLU A 177 -2.60 -22.96 -22.70
N GLU A 178 -3.79 -22.91 -22.09
CA GLU A 178 -4.84 -21.98 -22.47
C GLU A 178 -4.44 -20.51 -22.27
N PHE A 179 -3.78 -20.19 -21.15
CA PHE A 179 -3.28 -18.86 -20.88
C PHE A 179 -2.12 -18.50 -21.82
N LYS A 180 -1.21 -19.43 -22.12
CA LYS A 180 -0.14 -19.20 -23.10
C LYS A 180 -0.73 -18.85 -24.46
N GLU A 181 -1.70 -19.63 -24.93
CA GLU A 181 -2.42 -19.34 -26.17
C GLU A 181 -3.11 -17.98 -26.13
N ALA A 182 -3.81 -17.65 -25.03
CA ALA A 182 -4.47 -16.36 -24.87
C ALA A 182 -3.50 -15.17 -24.91
N LEU A 183 -2.26 -15.34 -24.42
CA LEU A 183 -1.21 -14.34 -24.52
C LEU A 183 -0.69 -14.16 -25.96
N GLU A 184 -0.57 -15.24 -26.73
CA GLU A 184 -0.15 -15.14 -28.14
C GLU A 184 -1.16 -14.37 -28.99
N LEU A 185 -2.44 -14.55 -28.68
CA LEU A 185 -3.56 -13.88 -29.35
C LEU A 185 -3.95 -12.56 -28.67
N TYR A 186 -3.18 -12.09 -27.68
CA TYR A 186 -3.54 -10.92 -26.89
C TYR A 186 -3.64 -9.66 -27.75
N VAL A 187 -4.80 -9.00 -27.70
CA VAL A 187 -5.03 -7.66 -28.25
C VAL A 187 -5.24 -6.71 -27.08
N LYS A 188 -4.61 -5.54 -27.13
CA LYS A 188 -4.64 -4.57 -26.04
C LYS A 188 -6.07 -4.04 -25.85
N PRO A 189 -6.69 -4.23 -24.67
CA PRO A 189 -8.07 -3.82 -24.47
C PRO A 189 -8.21 -2.30 -24.47
N GLN A 190 -9.22 -1.80 -25.17
CA GLN A 190 -9.76 -0.46 -24.94
C GLN A 190 -10.79 -0.45 -23.79
N GLY A 191 -10.97 0.70 -23.18
CA GLY A 191 -11.90 0.87 -22.08
C GLY A 191 -12.29 2.32 -21.84
N ILE A 192 -13.21 2.51 -20.90
CA ILE A 192 -13.72 3.81 -20.47
C ILE A 192 -13.49 4.04 -18.99
N TRP A 193 -13.19 5.28 -18.62
CA TRP A 193 -13.04 5.70 -17.23
C TRP A 193 -13.51 7.14 -17.05
N TYR A 194 -13.84 7.48 -15.81
CA TYR A 194 -14.33 8.81 -15.47
C TYR A 194 -13.20 9.68 -14.90
N VAL A 195 -13.09 10.89 -15.43
CA VAL A 195 -12.13 11.90 -14.98
C VAL A 195 -12.87 13.01 -14.27
N PRO A 196 -12.48 13.38 -13.03
CA PRO A 196 -13.09 14.51 -12.34
C PRO A 196 -12.78 15.81 -13.08
N ILE A 197 -13.82 16.58 -13.39
CA ILE A 197 -13.72 17.90 -14.02
C ILE A 197 -14.45 18.96 -13.19
N ILE A 198 -13.89 20.15 -13.13
CA ILE A 198 -14.54 21.31 -12.52
C ILE A 198 -15.24 22.07 -13.64
N LYS A 199 -16.57 22.10 -13.63
CA LYS A 199 -17.37 22.93 -14.55
C LYS A 199 -17.68 24.27 -13.87
N SER A 200 -17.36 25.37 -14.52
CA SER A 200 -17.83 26.71 -14.14
C SER A 200 -19.21 26.93 -14.75
N SER A 201 -20.21 27.27 -13.93
CA SER A 201 -21.53 27.71 -14.36
C SER A 201 -21.84 29.09 -13.77
N ASP A 202 -22.86 29.77 -14.30
CA ASP A 202 -23.32 31.07 -13.79
C ASP A 202 -23.77 31.02 -12.31
N SER A 203 -24.12 29.82 -11.81
CA SER A 203 -24.48 29.55 -10.41
C SER A 203 -23.31 29.12 -9.51
N GLY A 204 -22.08 29.10 -10.03
CA GLY A 204 -20.86 28.68 -9.32
C GLY A 204 -20.15 27.46 -9.93
N LYS A 205 -19.04 27.06 -9.31
CA LYS A 205 -18.29 25.86 -9.71
C LYS A 205 -18.98 24.59 -9.20
N LYS A 206 -19.18 23.59 -10.07
CA LYS A 206 -19.65 22.25 -9.69
C LYS A 206 -18.66 21.18 -10.14
N MET A 207 -18.54 20.12 -9.36
CA MET A 207 -17.83 18.92 -9.79
C MET A 207 -18.71 18.17 -10.80
N GLY A 208 -18.10 17.78 -11.91
CA GLY A 208 -18.65 16.83 -12.86
C GLY A 208 -17.62 15.74 -13.15
N PHE A 209 -18.04 14.76 -13.94
CA PHE A 209 -17.17 13.72 -14.45
C PHE A 209 -17.21 13.73 -15.97
N GLU A 210 -16.05 13.58 -16.59
CA GLU A 210 -15.89 13.40 -18.02
C GLU A 210 -15.59 11.93 -18.29
N CYS A 211 -16.41 11.28 -19.12
CA CYS A 211 -16.10 9.94 -19.61
C CYS A 211 -14.98 10.06 -20.65
N ARG A 212 -13.91 9.29 -20.46
CA ARG A 212 -12.82 9.16 -21.42
C ARG A 212 -12.74 7.72 -21.91
N GLU A 213 -12.27 7.57 -23.14
CA GLU A 213 -12.04 6.28 -23.78
C GLU A 213 -10.57 6.15 -24.20
N GLY A 214 -10.05 4.93 -24.19
CA GLY A 214 -8.74 4.61 -24.74
C GLY A 214 -8.08 3.39 -24.09
N ASP A 215 -6.75 3.35 -24.18
CA ASP A 215 -5.93 2.21 -23.81
C ASP A 215 -5.94 1.94 -22.30
N VAL A 216 -6.48 0.78 -21.92
CA VAL A 216 -6.59 0.29 -20.54
C VAL A 216 -5.21 0.15 -19.89
N GLU A 217 -4.20 -0.30 -20.62
CA GLU A 217 -2.84 -0.48 -20.11
C GLU A 217 -2.24 0.86 -19.68
N LYS A 218 -2.48 1.94 -20.45
CA LYS A 218 -2.03 3.29 -20.09
C LYS A 218 -2.68 3.78 -18.80
N VAL A 219 -3.98 3.52 -18.62
CA VAL A 219 -4.71 3.93 -17.40
C VAL A 219 -4.18 3.17 -16.18
N VAL A 220 -3.97 1.86 -16.33
CA VAL A 220 -3.42 1.00 -15.28
C VAL A 220 -1.99 1.41 -14.94
N ASN A 221 -1.14 1.73 -15.92
CA ASN A 221 0.21 2.23 -15.65
C ASN A 221 0.19 3.56 -14.89
N ARG A 222 -0.69 4.52 -15.26
CA ARG A 222 -0.88 5.75 -14.48
C ARG A 222 -1.34 5.47 -13.05
N PHE A 223 -2.17 4.45 -12.83
CA PHE A 223 -2.54 4.00 -11.49
C PHE A 223 -1.33 3.44 -10.74
N LEU A 224 -0.53 2.57 -11.35
CA LEU A 224 0.65 1.94 -10.74
C LEU A 224 1.79 2.93 -10.47
N GLU A 225 1.97 3.95 -11.31
CA GLU A 225 2.96 5.02 -11.16
C GLU A 225 2.49 6.16 -10.25
N SER A 226 1.19 6.19 -9.91
CA SER A 226 0.66 7.25 -9.05
C SER A 226 1.46 7.34 -7.74
N LYS A 227 1.87 8.56 -7.42
CA LYS A 227 2.81 8.83 -6.32
C LYS A 227 2.14 8.54 -4.98
N ASP A 228 2.86 7.83 -4.11
CA ASP A 228 2.49 7.65 -2.70
C ASP A 228 2.93 8.84 -1.81
N LYS A 229 3.89 9.63 -2.29
CA LYS A 229 4.49 10.77 -1.57
C LYS A 229 5.18 11.73 -2.53
N LEU A 230 5.41 12.97 -2.10
CA LEU A 230 6.22 13.94 -2.83
C LEU A 230 7.69 13.51 -2.90
N THR A 231 8.29 13.59 -4.09
CA THR A 231 9.74 13.43 -4.29
C THR A 231 10.51 14.69 -3.90
N ALA A 232 11.85 14.62 -3.85
CA ALA A 232 12.69 15.81 -3.63
C ALA A 232 12.44 16.86 -4.72
N ASN A 233 12.38 16.44 -5.99
CA ASN A 233 12.11 17.31 -7.13
C ASN A 233 10.71 17.94 -7.06
N ASP A 234 9.72 17.21 -6.54
CA ASP A 234 8.37 17.78 -6.37
C ASP A 234 8.36 18.89 -5.31
N LYS A 235 9.15 18.73 -4.24
CA LYS A 235 9.30 19.76 -3.20
C LYS A 235 9.98 21.00 -3.78
N GLU A 236 11.00 20.82 -4.60
CA GLU A 236 11.68 21.91 -5.30
C GLU A 236 10.73 22.64 -6.27
N ALA A 237 9.93 21.90 -7.05
CA ALA A 237 8.94 22.50 -7.95
C ALA A 237 7.86 23.29 -7.19
N LEU A 238 7.42 22.77 -6.04
CA LEU A 238 6.49 23.48 -5.15
C LEU A 238 7.14 24.76 -4.59
N GLU A 239 8.41 24.69 -4.19
CA GLU A 239 9.17 25.84 -3.71
C GLU A 239 9.31 26.93 -4.78
N VAL A 240 9.61 26.56 -6.03
CA VAL A 240 9.62 27.48 -7.17
C VAL A 240 8.26 28.14 -7.38
N ALA A 241 7.17 27.38 -7.31
CA ALA A 241 5.81 27.92 -7.46
C ALA A 241 5.43 28.88 -6.32
N VAL A 242 5.80 28.56 -5.07
CA VAL A 242 5.59 29.43 -3.90
C VAL A 242 6.38 30.73 -4.01
N ASN A 243 7.62 30.67 -4.51
CA ASN A 243 8.43 31.86 -4.75
C ASN A 243 7.83 32.75 -5.85
N LYS A 244 7.34 32.16 -6.94
CA LYS A 244 6.62 32.92 -7.99
C LYS A 244 5.34 33.59 -7.49
N LEU A 245 4.54 32.87 -6.70
CA LEU A 245 3.32 33.40 -6.08
C LEU A 245 3.62 34.65 -5.25
N SER A 246 4.71 34.63 -4.50
CA SER A 246 5.12 35.74 -3.64
C SER A 246 5.31 37.05 -4.42
N ASN A 247 5.63 36.95 -5.72
CA ASN A 247 5.87 38.09 -6.60
C ASN A 247 4.61 38.52 -7.37
N SER A 248 3.73 37.58 -7.77
CA SER A 248 2.57 37.88 -8.64
C SER A 248 1.22 37.99 -7.91
N LYS A 249 1.13 37.55 -6.65
CA LYS A 249 -0.13 37.36 -5.89
C LYS A 249 -1.17 36.44 -6.56
N ASP A 250 -0.82 35.74 -7.64
CA ASP A 250 -1.75 34.87 -8.38
C ASP A 250 -1.81 33.45 -7.80
N ILE A 251 -2.83 33.18 -6.99
CA ILE A 251 -3.13 31.87 -6.39
C ILE A 251 -3.30 30.79 -7.47
N THR A 252 -3.76 31.17 -8.66
CA THR A 252 -4.01 30.24 -9.78
C THR A 252 -2.73 29.53 -10.22
N SER A 253 -1.58 30.21 -10.15
CA SER A 253 -0.29 29.63 -10.50
C SER A 253 0.13 28.50 -9.56
N ILE A 254 -0.16 28.58 -8.25
CA ILE A 254 0.07 27.47 -7.31
C ILE A 254 -0.91 26.34 -7.55
N ILE A 255 -2.20 26.64 -7.75
CA ILE A 255 -3.20 25.60 -8.03
C ILE A 255 -2.81 24.84 -9.31
N LYS A 256 -2.32 25.54 -10.34
CA LYS A 256 -1.79 24.91 -11.57
C LYS A 256 -0.56 24.06 -11.30
N ALA A 257 0.40 24.55 -10.52
CA ALA A 257 1.60 23.79 -10.14
C ALA A 257 1.28 22.54 -9.32
N VAL A 258 0.37 22.64 -8.35
CA VAL A 258 -0.08 21.50 -7.56
C VAL A 258 -0.86 20.52 -8.44
N ASN A 259 -1.74 21.00 -9.32
CA ASN A 259 -2.45 20.15 -10.28
C ASN A 259 -1.50 19.45 -11.26
N SER A 260 -0.36 20.05 -11.63
CA SER A 260 0.60 19.39 -12.53
C SER A 260 1.34 18.23 -11.88
N PHE A 261 1.28 18.08 -10.55
CA PHE A 261 1.80 16.90 -9.86
C PHE A 261 0.90 15.67 -10.04
N PHE A 262 -0.36 15.89 -10.40
CA PHE A 262 -1.36 14.84 -10.52
C PHE A 262 -1.64 14.52 -11.98
N ALA A 263 -1.81 13.23 -12.26
CA ALA A 263 -2.38 12.80 -13.53
C ALA A 263 -3.81 13.40 -13.70
N PRO A 264 -4.33 13.53 -14.94
CA PRO A 264 -5.65 14.10 -15.19
C PRO A 264 -6.76 13.49 -14.32
N GLU A 265 -6.70 12.18 -14.08
CA GLU A 265 -7.66 11.42 -13.27
C GLU A 265 -7.58 11.71 -11.76
N ASN A 266 -6.59 12.48 -11.32
CA ASN A 266 -6.30 12.72 -9.91
C ASN A 266 -6.15 14.21 -9.58
N LYS A 267 -6.64 15.09 -10.46
CA LYS A 267 -6.64 16.53 -10.23
C LYS A 267 -7.42 16.91 -8.95
N LEU A 268 -7.12 18.11 -8.44
CA LEU A 268 -7.75 18.66 -7.25
C LEU A 268 -9.27 18.74 -7.42
N THR A 269 -10.01 18.32 -6.37
CA THR A 269 -11.45 18.57 -6.29
C THR A 269 -11.72 20.01 -5.86
N LEU A 270 -12.99 20.44 -5.88
CA LEU A 270 -13.39 21.75 -5.33
C LEU A 270 -13.06 21.89 -3.83
N GLU A 271 -13.19 20.80 -3.08
CA GLU A 271 -12.81 20.77 -1.66
C GLU A 271 -11.30 20.96 -1.51
N ASP A 272 -10.50 20.22 -2.30
CA ASP A 272 -9.04 20.35 -2.26
C ASP A 272 -8.58 21.75 -2.70
N GLU A 273 -9.20 22.35 -3.73
CA GLU A 273 -8.94 23.74 -4.14
C GLU A 273 -9.29 24.73 -3.02
N SER A 274 -10.42 24.54 -2.33
CA SER A 274 -10.86 25.42 -1.24
C SER A 274 -9.88 25.40 -0.06
N VAL A 275 -9.48 24.20 0.36
CA VAL A 275 -8.46 24.00 1.42
C VAL A 275 -7.14 24.64 1.01
N LEU A 276 -6.68 24.39 -0.22
CA LEU A 276 -5.42 24.96 -0.72
C LEU A 276 -5.47 26.49 -0.81
N LYS A 277 -6.57 27.07 -1.32
CA LYS A 277 -6.78 28.52 -1.37
C LYS A 277 -6.72 29.15 0.02
N LYS A 278 -7.33 28.52 1.03
CA LYS A 278 -7.30 29.00 2.41
C LYS A 278 -5.87 29.09 2.93
N VAL A 279 -5.08 28.03 2.76
CA VAL A 279 -3.69 27.97 3.23
C VAL A 279 -2.78 28.93 2.45
N VAL A 280 -2.97 29.02 1.12
CA VAL A 280 -2.24 29.98 0.28
C VAL A 280 -2.56 31.43 0.66
N LYS A 281 -3.83 31.76 0.93
CA LYS A 281 -4.23 33.10 1.39
C LYS A 281 -3.56 33.45 2.72
N GLN A 282 -3.52 32.52 3.67
CA GLN A 282 -2.80 32.70 4.94
C GLN A 282 -1.31 32.99 4.73
N PHE A 283 -0.66 32.32 3.80
CA PHE A 283 0.74 32.56 3.45
C PHE A 283 0.96 33.94 2.79
N LEU A 284 0.10 34.32 1.84
CA LEU A 284 0.18 35.61 1.14
C LEU A 284 -0.03 36.82 2.05
N ASP A 285 -1.03 36.73 2.93
CA ASP A 285 -1.34 37.80 3.87
C ASP A 285 -0.15 38.09 4.77
N LEU A 286 0.58 37.05 5.20
CA LEU A 286 1.78 37.15 6.02
C LEU A 286 2.98 37.76 5.30
N LYS A 287 3.15 37.49 4.00
CA LYS A 287 4.39 37.81 3.27
C LYS A 287 4.32 39.13 2.52
N VAL A 288 3.15 39.51 1.97
CA VAL A 288 3.08 40.61 0.99
C VAL A 288 2.21 41.80 1.43
N ASN A 289 1.09 41.56 2.12
CA ASN A 289 0.13 42.64 2.43
C ASN A 289 0.26 43.17 3.87
N LYS A 290 0.35 42.28 4.86
CA LYS A 290 0.30 42.69 6.28
C LYS A 290 1.66 43.06 6.86
N ALA A 291 2.76 42.69 6.21
CA ALA A 291 4.10 43.07 6.67
C ALA A 291 4.30 44.60 6.65
N LEU A 292 3.96 45.24 5.52
CA LEU A 292 4.03 46.69 5.35
C LEU A 292 2.99 47.42 6.20
N GLU A 293 1.75 46.93 6.24
CA GLU A 293 0.68 47.54 7.04
C GLU A 293 0.94 47.44 8.55
N LEU A 294 1.54 46.34 9.01
CA LEU A 294 1.98 46.15 10.39
C LEU A 294 3.17 47.05 10.72
N GLN A 295 4.15 47.16 9.82
CA GLN A 295 5.26 48.11 9.98
C GLN A 295 4.76 49.56 10.09
N GLU A 296 3.82 49.97 9.23
CA GLU A 296 3.28 51.33 9.19
C GLU A 296 2.41 51.65 10.42
N LYS A 297 1.44 50.80 10.74
CA LYS A 297 0.56 51.00 11.92
C LYS A 297 1.32 50.95 13.23
N ILE A 298 2.36 50.12 13.32
CA ILE A 298 3.20 50.06 14.51
C ILE A 298 4.14 51.26 14.56
N ALA A 299 4.83 51.64 13.48
CA ALA A 299 5.69 52.82 13.45
C ALA A 299 4.92 54.08 13.89
N ASN A 300 3.68 54.25 13.42
CA ASN A 300 2.82 55.38 13.80
C ASN A 300 2.36 55.34 15.26
N LYS A 301 2.11 54.16 15.85
CA LYS A 301 1.77 54.04 17.29
C LYS A 301 2.98 54.13 18.21
N PHE A 302 4.15 53.64 17.79
CA PHE A 302 5.39 53.61 18.57
C PHE A 302 5.98 54.99 18.80
N LEU A 303 5.86 55.89 17.80
CA LEU A 303 6.34 57.28 17.90
C LEU A 303 5.67 58.08 19.04
N HIS A 304 4.59 57.56 19.64
CA HIS A 304 3.79 58.27 20.64
C HIS A 304 3.82 57.66 22.05
N THR A 305 4.53 56.54 22.31
CA THR A 305 4.53 55.89 23.64
C THR A 305 5.91 55.42 24.06
N SER A 306 6.40 55.90 25.21
CA SER A 306 7.73 55.59 25.78
C SER A 306 7.84 54.22 26.46
N ILE A 307 6.75 53.45 26.58
CA ILE A 307 6.71 52.14 27.26
C ILE A 307 5.85 51.17 26.45
N ILE A 308 6.46 50.09 25.96
CA ILE A 308 5.77 49.02 25.25
C ILE A 308 5.05 48.15 26.28
N LYS A 309 3.71 48.23 26.33
CA LYS A 309 2.90 47.26 27.09
C LYS A 309 2.59 46.06 26.21
N LYS A 310 2.82 44.84 26.71
CA LYS A 310 2.47 43.54 26.08
C LYS A 310 1.07 43.56 25.42
N GLN A 311 0.09 44.15 26.10
CA GLN A 311 -1.29 44.28 25.61
C GLN A 311 -1.42 45.14 24.35
N LEU A 312 -0.67 46.23 24.23
CA LEU A 312 -0.70 47.14 23.08
C LEU A 312 -0.10 46.50 21.83
N LEU A 313 0.97 45.71 22.01
CA LEU A 313 1.60 44.94 20.93
C LEU A 313 0.65 43.86 20.39
N ILE A 314 0.03 43.09 21.30
CA ILE A 314 -0.97 42.07 20.96
C ILE A 314 -2.17 42.70 20.25
N GLU A 315 -2.66 43.84 20.73
CA GLU A 315 -3.81 44.54 20.13
C GLU A 315 -3.50 45.04 18.70
N VAL A 316 -2.31 45.58 18.45
CA VAL A 316 -1.93 46.05 17.11
C VAL A 316 -1.74 44.88 16.16
N ILE A 317 -1.07 43.81 16.59
CA ILE A 317 -0.90 42.61 15.75
C ILE A 317 -2.26 41.99 15.44
N ASN A 318 -3.15 41.86 16.44
CA ASN A 318 -4.50 41.34 16.24
C ASN A 318 -5.35 42.25 15.34
N ASN A 319 -5.22 43.57 15.46
CA ASN A 319 -5.94 44.53 14.61
C ASN A 319 -5.50 44.46 13.14
N VAL A 320 -4.21 44.23 12.87
CA VAL A 320 -3.71 44.07 11.48
C VAL A 320 -4.04 42.68 10.94
N LEU A 321 -4.08 41.67 11.80
CA LEU A 321 -4.43 40.30 11.40
C LEU A 321 -5.95 40.05 11.33
N LYS A 322 -6.82 40.99 11.70
CA LYS A 322 -8.29 40.85 11.87
C LYS A 322 -9.04 40.00 10.83
N GLU A 323 -8.69 40.08 9.54
CA GLU A 323 -9.35 39.28 8.48
C GLU A 323 -8.87 37.83 8.35
N ASN A 324 -7.78 37.46 9.03
CA ASN A 324 -7.22 36.10 9.07
C ASN A 324 -6.41 35.96 10.37
N PRO A 325 -7.06 35.67 11.51
CA PRO A 325 -6.39 35.55 12.79
C PRO A 325 -5.40 34.38 12.73
N ILE A 326 -4.12 34.72 12.86
CA ILE A 326 -3.09 33.73 13.17
C ILE A 326 -3.10 33.62 14.67
N THR A 327 -3.17 32.41 15.21
CA THR A 327 -3.04 32.20 16.64
C THR A 327 -1.67 32.74 17.08
N ILE A 328 -1.67 33.85 17.82
CA ILE A 328 -0.49 34.37 18.49
C ILE A 328 -0.38 33.57 19.78
N GLU A 329 0.62 32.71 19.85
CA GLU A 329 0.93 31.91 21.03
C GLU A 329 1.75 32.77 22.01
N ASP A 330 1.72 32.49 23.31
CA ASP A 330 2.52 33.25 24.30
C ASP A 330 4.02 33.24 23.99
N GLU A 331 4.49 32.20 23.30
CA GLU A 331 5.87 32.09 22.79
C GLU A 331 6.19 33.14 21.72
N ASP A 332 5.23 33.52 20.89
CA ASP A 332 5.40 34.56 19.87
C ASP A 332 5.60 35.94 20.50
N VAL A 333 4.84 36.20 21.58
CA VAL A 333 4.93 37.45 22.32
C VAL A 333 6.24 37.52 23.09
N LYS A 334 6.65 36.42 23.73
CA LYS A 334 7.97 36.30 24.36
C LYS A 334 9.10 36.47 23.36
N PHE A 335 8.98 35.93 22.15
CA PHE A 335 9.97 36.12 21.09
C PHE A 335 10.14 37.59 20.72
N LEU A 336 9.03 38.31 20.49
CA LEU A 336 9.04 39.73 20.19
C LEU A 336 9.60 40.55 21.37
N GLU A 337 9.17 40.29 22.60
CA GLU A 337 9.71 40.95 23.80
C GLU A 337 11.23 40.71 23.95
N THR A 338 11.69 39.49 23.72
CA THR A 338 13.11 39.13 23.85
C THR A 338 13.96 39.78 22.75
N GLU A 339 13.49 39.83 21.50
CA GLU A 339 14.21 40.52 20.42
C GLU A 339 14.24 42.04 20.63
N LEU A 340 13.20 42.63 21.22
CA LEU A 340 13.15 44.07 21.53
C LEU A 340 14.01 44.44 22.74
N ASN A 341 14.11 43.56 23.74
CA ASN A 341 14.94 43.77 24.92
C ASN A 341 16.45 43.58 24.67
N LYS A 342 16.84 43.03 23.51
CA LYS A 342 18.26 42.91 23.10
C LYS A 342 18.89 44.24 22.70
N SER A 343 18.10 45.30 22.54
CA SER A 343 18.61 46.64 22.24
C SER A 343 18.51 47.59 23.42
N SER A 344 19.63 48.23 23.74
CA SER A 344 19.80 49.16 24.87
C SER A 344 19.12 50.53 24.67
N ASN A 345 18.56 50.82 23.48
CA ASN A 345 17.79 52.04 23.19
C ASN A 345 16.49 51.69 22.47
N LEU A 346 15.34 51.93 23.13
CA LEU A 346 13.99 51.65 22.61
C LEU A 346 13.49 52.60 21.50
N ASN A 347 14.27 53.63 21.14
CA ASN A 347 13.89 54.64 20.14
C ASN A 347 14.41 54.36 18.73
N ASP A 348 15.11 53.25 18.51
CA ASP A 348 15.71 52.95 17.21
C ASP A 348 14.74 52.18 16.31
N LYS A 349 14.06 52.93 15.43
CA LYS A 349 13.12 52.42 14.43
C LYS A 349 13.67 51.22 13.65
N SER A 350 14.98 51.23 13.35
CA SER A 350 15.65 50.18 12.58
C SER A 350 15.70 48.82 13.29
N ILE A 351 15.88 48.84 14.62
CA ILE A 351 15.95 47.62 15.44
C ILE A 351 14.55 47.00 15.57
N PHE A 352 13.55 47.85 15.78
CA PHE A 352 12.16 47.41 15.86
C PHE A 352 11.68 46.80 14.53
N GLU A 353 11.97 47.46 13.41
CA GLU A 353 11.71 46.94 12.06
C GLU A 353 12.40 45.58 11.85
N SER A 354 13.64 45.42 12.31
CA SER A 354 14.37 44.15 12.24
C SER A 354 13.69 43.03 13.05
N ALA A 355 13.21 43.32 14.27
CA ALA A 355 12.52 42.35 15.12
C ALA A 355 11.17 41.91 14.52
N VAL A 356 10.38 42.87 14.00
CA VAL A 356 9.11 42.57 13.31
C VAL A 356 9.37 41.78 12.03
N ASN A 357 10.41 42.11 11.26
CA ASN A 357 10.79 41.36 10.06
C ASN A 357 11.22 39.93 10.37
N LYS A 358 11.96 39.71 11.46
CA LYS A 358 12.28 38.35 11.94
C LYS A 358 11.03 37.58 12.34
N PHE A 359 10.10 38.21 13.06
CA PHE A 359 8.84 37.59 13.45
C PHE A 359 7.99 37.18 12.25
N LEU A 360 7.80 38.10 11.29
CA LEU A 360 7.06 37.84 10.05
C LEU A 360 7.73 36.75 9.21
N SER A 361 9.07 36.73 9.14
CA SER A 361 9.82 35.67 8.46
C SER A 361 9.63 34.31 9.11
N SER A 362 9.62 34.25 10.45
CA SER A 362 9.33 33.03 11.21
C SER A 362 7.91 32.53 10.93
N LYS A 363 6.91 33.41 10.95
CA LYS A 363 5.52 33.05 10.64
C LYS A 363 5.31 32.66 9.18
N ALA A 364 5.95 33.33 8.24
CA ALA A 364 5.95 32.95 6.84
C ALA A 364 6.57 31.56 6.62
N SER A 365 7.63 31.21 7.36
CA SER A 365 8.21 29.86 7.37
C SER A 365 7.24 28.81 7.93
N LYS A 366 6.55 29.09 9.05
CA LYS A 366 5.49 28.22 9.60
C LYS A 366 4.34 28.04 8.61
N ALA A 367 3.92 29.10 7.91
CA ALA A 367 2.88 29.04 6.89
C ALA A 367 3.31 28.26 5.63
N LYS A 368 4.57 28.40 5.19
CA LYS A 368 5.15 27.56 4.12
C LYS A 368 5.13 26.09 4.51
N LYS A 369 5.54 25.76 5.73
CA LYS A 369 5.48 24.38 6.25
C LYS A 369 4.04 23.84 6.29
N ASN A 370 3.06 24.66 6.66
CA ASN A 370 1.65 24.28 6.63
C ASN A 370 1.14 24.00 5.20
N LEU A 371 1.59 24.79 4.21
CA LEU A 371 1.30 24.53 2.81
C LEU A 371 1.88 23.18 2.35
N GLU A 372 3.15 22.90 2.70
CA GLU A 372 3.77 21.61 2.42
C GLU A 372 3.03 20.44 3.08
N ILE A 373 2.64 20.58 4.35
CA ILE A 373 1.85 19.57 5.07
C ILE A 373 0.51 19.34 4.36
N THR A 374 -0.21 20.41 4.04
CA THR A 374 -1.51 20.34 3.36
C THR A 374 -1.38 19.66 1.99
N VAL A 375 -0.36 20.00 1.20
CA VAL A 375 -0.12 19.33 -0.10
C VAL A 375 0.23 17.86 0.11
N ASN A 376 1.04 17.51 1.10
CA ASN A 376 1.34 16.12 1.42
C ASN A 376 0.10 15.34 1.87
N GLU A 377 -0.80 15.95 2.65
CA GLU A 377 -2.07 15.35 3.05
C GLU A 377 -3.00 15.14 1.84
N ILE A 378 -3.08 16.12 0.94
CA ILE A 378 -3.84 15.98 -0.31
C ILE A 378 -3.26 14.84 -1.15
N VAL A 379 -1.94 14.81 -1.37
CA VAL A 379 -1.25 13.74 -2.09
C VAL A 379 -1.55 12.39 -1.44
N ALA A 380 -1.33 12.26 -0.12
CA ALA A 380 -1.58 11.02 0.63
C ALA A 380 -3.04 10.56 0.51
N SER A 381 -4.00 11.49 0.57
CA SER A 381 -5.42 11.17 0.41
C SER A 381 -5.76 10.71 -1.00
N LYS A 382 -5.07 11.25 -2.01
CA LYS A 382 -5.26 10.98 -3.44
C LYS A 382 -4.37 9.85 -3.96
N CYS A 383 -3.56 9.22 -3.10
CA CYS A 383 -2.78 8.04 -3.45
C CYS A 383 -3.75 6.93 -3.85
N LYS A 384 -3.71 6.52 -5.12
CA LYS A 384 -4.61 5.48 -5.60
C LYS A 384 -4.18 4.16 -4.98
N LYS A 385 -5.07 3.58 -4.17
CA LYS A 385 -4.88 2.31 -3.48
C LYS A 385 -5.68 1.20 -4.11
N VAL A 386 -6.84 1.51 -4.68
CA VAL A 386 -7.73 0.52 -5.29
C VAL A 386 -8.11 0.95 -6.70
N LEU A 387 -7.92 0.06 -7.66
CA LEU A 387 -8.45 0.16 -9.02
C LEU A 387 -9.46 -0.98 -9.24
N LEU A 388 -10.70 -0.63 -9.52
CA LEU A 388 -11.73 -1.58 -9.93
C LEU A 388 -11.80 -1.63 -11.46
N ILE A 389 -11.57 -2.81 -12.01
CA ILE A 389 -11.68 -3.12 -13.45
C ILE A 389 -13.00 -3.83 -13.69
N LEU A 390 -13.90 -3.16 -14.39
CA LEU A 390 -15.20 -3.66 -14.79
C LEU A 390 -15.19 -4.14 -16.24
N GLY A 391 -16.20 -4.92 -16.60
CA GLY A 391 -16.42 -5.37 -17.96
C GLY A 391 -17.36 -6.57 -17.98
N LEU A 392 -18.07 -6.76 -19.08
CA LEU A 392 -18.98 -7.90 -19.24
C LEU A 392 -18.24 -9.24 -19.23
N GLY A 393 -18.99 -10.34 -19.10
CA GLY A 393 -18.42 -11.69 -19.27
C GLY A 393 -17.72 -11.84 -20.63
N GLY A 394 -16.50 -12.39 -20.62
CA GLY A 394 -15.73 -12.65 -21.85
C GLY A 394 -14.92 -11.48 -22.41
N THR A 395 -14.98 -10.27 -21.84
CA THR A 395 -14.21 -9.09 -22.33
C THR A 395 -12.69 -9.15 -22.07
N GLY A 396 -12.18 -10.24 -21.48
CA GLY A 396 -10.73 -10.44 -21.30
C GLY A 396 -10.14 -9.84 -20.02
N LYS A 397 -10.95 -9.52 -18.99
CA LYS A 397 -10.46 -9.02 -17.68
C LYS A 397 -9.38 -9.91 -17.06
N SER A 398 -9.64 -11.21 -16.96
CA SER A 398 -8.70 -12.21 -16.41
C SER A 398 -7.43 -12.31 -17.26
N THR A 399 -7.56 -12.34 -18.58
CA THR A 399 -6.43 -12.34 -19.53
C THR A 399 -5.56 -11.10 -19.34
N PHE A 400 -6.18 -9.92 -19.21
CA PHE A 400 -5.48 -8.66 -18.93
C PHE A 400 -4.76 -8.71 -17.59
N GLY A 401 -5.41 -9.17 -16.51
CA GLY A 401 -4.80 -9.28 -15.18
C GLY A 401 -3.57 -10.19 -15.15
N ARG A 402 -3.65 -11.34 -15.83
CA ARG A 402 -2.52 -12.26 -15.96
C ARG A 402 -1.42 -11.72 -16.88
N TYR A 403 -1.76 -11.09 -18.02
CA TYR A 403 -0.80 -10.38 -18.88
C TYR A 403 -0.04 -9.31 -18.09
N LEU A 404 -0.76 -8.48 -17.34
CA LEU A 404 -0.19 -7.44 -16.49
C LEU A 404 0.78 -8.03 -15.46
N THR A 405 0.37 -9.10 -14.78
CA THR A 405 1.22 -9.79 -13.79
C THR A 405 2.52 -10.30 -14.42
N ARG A 406 2.44 -10.96 -15.59
CA ARG A 406 3.61 -11.44 -16.33
C ARG A 406 4.55 -10.30 -16.72
N ARG A 407 4.01 -9.21 -17.28
CA ARG A 407 4.79 -8.01 -17.65
C ARG A 407 5.50 -7.42 -16.44
N LEU A 408 4.78 -7.23 -15.33
CA LEU A 408 5.35 -6.67 -14.10
C LEU A 408 6.45 -7.57 -13.50
N TRP A 409 6.33 -8.89 -13.61
CA TRP A 409 7.40 -9.81 -13.21
C TRP A 409 8.65 -9.68 -14.09
N GLN A 410 8.47 -9.52 -15.41
CA GLN A 410 9.59 -9.28 -16.34
C GLN A 410 10.30 -7.96 -16.03
N GLU A 411 9.56 -6.90 -15.76
CA GLU A 411 10.11 -5.60 -15.34
C GLU A 411 10.84 -5.71 -13.99
N TYR A 412 10.27 -6.44 -13.04
CA TYR A 412 10.89 -6.69 -11.74
C TYR A 412 12.26 -7.37 -11.87
N ASP A 413 12.37 -8.38 -12.74
CA ASP A 413 13.64 -9.09 -13.00
C ASP A 413 14.69 -8.17 -13.65
N GLN A 414 14.27 -7.33 -14.59
CA GLN A 414 15.15 -6.42 -15.32
C GLN A 414 15.70 -5.32 -14.42
N LEU A 415 14.85 -4.75 -13.55
CA LEU A 415 15.21 -3.61 -12.73
C LEU A 415 16.19 -3.97 -11.59
N LYS A 416 16.20 -5.21 -11.09
CA LYS A 416 17.02 -5.66 -9.93
C LYS A 416 16.95 -4.75 -8.69
N ILE A 417 15.95 -3.86 -8.60
CA ILE A 417 15.78 -2.92 -7.48
C ILE A 417 15.04 -3.64 -6.35
N LEU A 418 15.67 -3.75 -5.18
CA LEU A 418 15.11 -4.35 -3.95
C LEU A 418 13.81 -3.69 -3.43
N GLN A 419 13.39 -2.57 -4.02
CA GLN A 419 12.19 -1.81 -3.66
C GLN A 419 11.11 -1.77 -4.76
N SER A 420 11.30 -2.51 -5.86
CA SER A 420 10.24 -2.64 -6.87
C SER A 420 9.02 -3.36 -6.28
N PRO A 421 7.79 -2.94 -6.60
CA PRO A 421 6.59 -3.64 -6.16
C PRO A 421 6.53 -5.06 -6.73
N ILE A 422 6.10 -6.01 -5.91
CA ILE A 422 5.93 -7.41 -6.32
C ILE A 422 4.50 -7.60 -6.85
N PRO A 423 4.32 -8.04 -8.10
CA PRO A 423 2.99 -8.38 -8.61
C PRO A 423 2.55 -9.75 -8.10
N LEU A 424 1.31 -9.85 -7.63
CA LEU A 424 0.69 -11.12 -7.23
C LEU A 424 -0.74 -11.21 -7.79
N PHE A 425 -0.94 -12.17 -8.69
CA PHE A 425 -2.26 -12.50 -9.23
C PHE A 425 -2.97 -13.50 -8.30
N ILE A 426 -4.21 -13.21 -7.95
CA ILE A 426 -5.04 -14.02 -7.05
C ILE A 426 -6.38 -14.26 -7.75
N PRO A 427 -6.62 -15.47 -8.32
CA PRO A 427 -7.95 -15.85 -8.79
C PRO A 427 -8.85 -16.09 -7.56
N LEU A 428 -9.80 -15.17 -7.33
CA LEU A 428 -10.71 -15.23 -6.18
C LEU A 428 -11.61 -16.48 -6.22
N THR A 429 -11.82 -17.02 -7.41
CA THR A 429 -12.55 -18.25 -7.72
C THR A 429 -12.01 -19.48 -6.98
N ARG A 430 -10.72 -19.48 -6.63
CA ARG A 430 -10.07 -20.58 -5.89
C ARG A 430 -10.29 -20.51 -4.38
N LEU A 431 -10.71 -19.35 -3.88
CA LEU A 431 -10.96 -19.13 -2.46
C LEU A 431 -12.36 -19.67 -2.15
N LYS A 432 -12.45 -20.98 -1.86
CA LYS A 432 -13.71 -21.68 -1.56
C LYS A 432 -14.39 -21.13 -0.29
N GLU A 433 -15.67 -21.48 -0.15
CA GLU A 433 -16.59 -21.07 0.93
C GLU A 433 -16.00 -21.15 2.34
N GLY A 434 -16.44 -20.23 3.22
CA GLY A 434 -16.09 -20.23 4.65
C GLY A 434 -14.95 -19.28 5.04
N ILE A 435 -14.49 -18.40 4.13
CA ILE A 435 -13.49 -17.33 4.38
C ILE A 435 -13.83 -16.56 5.67
N PHE A 436 -15.11 -16.31 5.91
CA PHE A 436 -15.58 -15.47 7.01
C PHE A 436 -15.60 -16.16 8.37
N ASN A 437 -15.78 -17.48 8.42
CA ASN A 437 -15.64 -18.23 9.67
C ASN A 437 -14.20 -18.18 10.20
N ARG A 438 -13.23 -17.80 9.35
CA ARG A 438 -11.81 -17.79 9.67
C ARG A 438 -11.25 -16.41 10.01
N ASN A 439 -12.03 -15.32 9.87
CA ASN A 439 -11.57 -13.94 10.10
C ASN A 439 -10.31 -13.55 9.27
N GLU A 440 -10.09 -14.20 8.12
CA GLU A 440 -8.92 -14.01 7.25
C GLU A 440 -9.27 -13.10 6.04
N ASP A 441 -8.25 -12.41 5.49
CA ASP A 441 -8.41 -11.64 4.26
C ASP A 441 -8.07 -12.48 3.01
N PHE A 442 -8.59 -12.11 1.83
CA PHE A 442 -8.36 -12.86 0.58
C PHE A 442 -6.88 -13.13 0.30
N ILE A 443 -6.00 -12.17 0.61
CA ILE A 443 -4.56 -12.28 0.33
C ILE A 443 -3.91 -13.23 1.32
N GLU A 444 -4.19 -13.07 2.61
CA GLU A 444 -3.70 -13.98 3.66
C GLU A 444 -4.17 -15.42 3.42
N LEU A 445 -5.44 -15.61 3.07
CA LEU A 445 -6.01 -16.93 2.78
C LEU A 445 -5.31 -17.57 1.58
N TYR A 446 -5.19 -16.85 0.46
CA TYR A 446 -4.48 -17.32 -0.72
C TYR A 446 -3.03 -17.73 -0.40
N LEU A 447 -2.29 -16.88 0.32
CA LEU A 447 -0.91 -17.14 0.70
C LEU A 447 -0.77 -18.37 1.63
N LYS A 448 -1.77 -18.64 2.47
CA LYS A 448 -1.80 -19.82 3.35
C LYS A 448 -2.16 -21.09 2.60
N GLU A 449 -3.25 -21.09 1.86
CA GLU A 449 -3.82 -22.31 1.27
C GLU A 449 -3.08 -22.69 -0.02
N GLU A 450 -2.91 -21.72 -0.93
CA GLU A 450 -2.31 -21.97 -2.24
C GLU A 450 -0.78 -21.90 -2.16
N CYS A 451 -0.21 -20.92 -1.44
CA CYS A 451 1.24 -20.75 -1.34
C CYS A 451 1.87 -21.48 -0.14
N LYS A 452 1.06 -22.10 0.74
CA LYS A 452 1.52 -22.86 1.92
C LYS A 452 2.44 -22.04 2.85
N LEU A 453 2.20 -20.74 2.99
CA LEU A 453 3.00 -19.84 3.82
C LEU A 453 2.46 -19.74 5.26
N SER A 454 3.37 -19.82 6.22
CA SER A 454 3.08 -19.54 7.64
C SER A 454 2.78 -18.05 7.89
N LEU A 455 1.99 -17.74 8.93
CA LEU A 455 1.64 -16.38 9.30
C LEU A 455 2.86 -15.45 9.52
N ASP A 456 3.95 -15.95 10.09
CA ASP A 456 5.18 -15.16 10.29
C ASP A 456 5.79 -14.67 8.97
N LYS A 457 5.81 -15.53 7.95
CA LYS A 457 6.26 -15.18 6.61
C LYS A 457 5.34 -14.14 5.96
N ILE A 458 4.03 -14.28 6.15
CA ILE A 458 3.03 -13.31 5.64
C ILE A 458 3.21 -11.94 6.33
N ASN A 459 3.50 -11.92 7.63
CA ASN A 459 3.77 -10.67 8.34
C ASN A 459 5.04 -9.98 7.82
N VAL A 460 6.07 -10.73 7.42
CA VAL A 460 7.24 -10.17 6.72
C VAL A 460 6.85 -9.59 5.36
N LEU A 461 5.96 -10.26 4.61
CA LEU A 461 5.48 -9.78 3.30
C LEU A 461 4.70 -8.46 3.39
N ARG A 462 3.95 -8.24 4.48
CA ARG A 462 3.14 -7.02 4.68
C ARG A 462 3.94 -5.71 4.68
N GLU A 463 5.23 -5.79 5.02
CA GLU A 463 6.15 -4.63 5.01
C GLU A 463 6.71 -4.33 3.60
N ILE A 464 6.54 -5.24 2.65
CA ILE A 464 7.06 -5.14 1.28
C ILE A 464 6.01 -4.46 0.37
N LYS A 465 6.49 -3.79 -0.69
CA LYS A 465 5.63 -3.21 -1.72
C LYS A 465 5.02 -4.29 -2.60
N PHE A 466 3.70 -4.27 -2.76
CA PHE A 466 2.95 -5.24 -3.57
C PHE A 466 2.00 -4.56 -4.56
N ILE A 467 1.74 -5.25 -5.65
CA ILE A 467 0.62 -4.99 -6.56
C ILE A 467 -0.22 -6.26 -6.54
N PHE A 468 -1.35 -6.25 -5.84
CA PHE A 468 -2.28 -7.37 -5.81
C PHE A 468 -3.29 -7.22 -6.93
N ILE A 469 -3.47 -8.28 -7.73
CA ILE A 469 -4.44 -8.35 -8.83
C ILE A 469 -5.43 -9.45 -8.47
N LEU A 470 -6.58 -9.05 -7.94
CA LEU A 470 -7.66 -9.91 -7.48
C LEU A 470 -8.66 -10.10 -8.61
N ASP A 471 -8.78 -11.31 -9.13
CA ASP A 471 -9.59 -11.60 -10.32
C ASP A 471 -10.87 -12.37 -9.97
N GLY A 472 -12.02 -11.90 -10.48
CA GLY A 472 -13.31 -12.59 -10.32
C GLY A 472 -14.03 -12.27 -9.02
N TYR A 473 -14.16 -10.98 -8.65
CA TYR A 473 -14.90 -10.60 -7.44
C TYR A 473 -16.39 -10.99 -7.51
N ASP A 474 -16.96 -11.07 -8.71
CA ASP A 474 -18.31 -11.59 -8.97
C ASP A 474 -18.49 -13.06 -8.54
N GLU A 475 -17.41 -13.82 -8.44
CA GLU A 475 -17.42 -15.24 -8.08
C GLU A 475 -17.40 -15.47 -6.56
N ILE A 476 -17.33 -14.39 -5.76
CA ILE A 476 -17.41 -14.48 -4.30
C ILE A 476 -18.88 -14.49 -3.83
N VAL A 477 -19.22 -15.48 -3.00
CA VAL A 477 -20.58 -15.66 -2.43
C VAL A 477 -21.02 -14.43 -1.64
N GLU A 478 -20.14 -13.88 -0.81
CA GLU A 478 -20.45 -12.78 0.13
C GLU A 478 -19.96 -11.41 -0.39
N ARG A 479 -20.00 -11.22 -1.71
CA ARG A 479 -19.53 -10.01 -2.45
C ARG A 479 -20.24 -8.69 -2.10
N GLU A 480 -21.36 -8.73 -1.38
CA GLU A 480 -22.14 -7.55 -1.02
C GLU A 480 -21.48 -6.65 0.04
N ARG A 481 -20.36 -7.10 0.60
CA ARG A 481 -19.75 -6.48 1.78
C ARG A 481 -18.72 -5.40 1.46
N HIS A 482 -18.25 -4.69 2.49
CA HIS A 482 -17.16 -3.70 2.40
C HIS A 482 -15.81 -4.38 2.14
N CYS A 483 -15.55 -4.70 0.87
CA CYS A 483 -14.37 -5.40 0.38
C CYS A 483 -13.07 -4.87 0.98
N TYR A 484 -12.82 -3.55 0.96
CA TYR A 484 -11.54 -3.00 1.44
C TYR A 484 -11.29 -3.24 2.93
N ILE A 485 -12.29 -2.93 3.76
CA ILE A 485 -12.17 -3.01 5.23
C ILE A 485 -12.13 -4.46 5.68
N GLN A 486 -13.02 -5.29 5.14
CA GLN A 486 -13.15 -6.67 5.58
C GLN A 486 -11.95 -7.51 5.18
N ASN A 487 -11.38 -7.25 4.00
CA ASN A 487 -10.13 -7.87 3.58
C ASN A 487 -8.89 -7.17 4.13
N LYS A 488 -9.05 -6.28 5.12
CA LYS A 488 -7.94 -5.70 5.89
C LYS A 488 -6.82 -5.17 4.99
N PHE A 489 -7.16 -4.62 3.82
CA PHE A 489 -6.16 -4.16 2.85
C PHE A 489 -5.28 -3.04 3.44
N CYS A 490 -5.75 -2.36 4.48
CA CYS A 490 -4.96 -1.41 5.27
C CYS A 490 -3.73 -2.02 5.97
N LYS A 491 -3.71 -3.35 6.22
CA LYS A 491 -2.52 -4.06 6.73
C LYS A 491 -1.39 -4.11 5.70
N TRP A 492 -1.72 -4.01 4.42
CA TRP A 492 -0.76 -4.00 3.31
C TRP A 492 -0.42 -2.54 2.94
N ARG A 493 0.27 -1.83 3.84
CA ARG A 493 0.49 -0.37 3.79
C ARG A 493 1.08 0.14 2.47
N ASN A 494 1.95 -0.67 1.89
CA ASN A 494 2.71 -0.36 0.68
C ASN A 494 2.16 -1.10 -0.56
N ALA A 495 0.88 -1.46 -0.55
CA ALA A 495 0.24 -2.17 -1.66
C ALA A 495 -0.68 -1.29 -2.50
N LYS A 496 -0.76 -1.64 -3.78
CA LYS A 496 -1.84 -1.24 -4.69
C LYS A 496 -2.68 -2.47 -5.00
N ILE A 497 -4.00 -2.29 -5.01
CA ILE A 497 -4.97 -3.35 -5.22
C ILE A 497 -5.67 -3.09 -6.55
N ILE A 498 -5.67 -4.07 -7.44
CA ILE A 498 -6.46 -4.11 -8.67
C ILE A 498 -7.48 -5.22 -8.47
N ILE A 499 -8.75 -4.93 -8.72
CA ILE A 499 -9.85 -5.89 -8.53
C ILE A 499 -10.62 -5.98 -9.84
N SER A 500 -10.88 -7.17 -10.36
CA SER A 500 -11.75 -7.35 -11.51
C SER A 500 -13.14 -7.81 -11.08
N CYS A 501 -14.19 -7.30 -11.74
CA CYS A 501 -15.57 -7.70 -11.47
C CYS A 501 -16.44 -7.53 -12.72
N ARG A 502 -17.52 -8.29 -12.80
CA ARG A 502 -18.64 -8.03 -13.71
C ARG A 502 -19.60 -6.99 -13.11
N PRO A 503 -20.00 -5.95 -13.86
CA PRO A 503 -20.85 -4.88 -13.33
C PRO A 503 -22.26 -5.36 -12.97
N GLU A 504 -22.79 -6.38 -13.65
CA GLU A 504 -24.13 -6.92 -13.38
C GLU A 504 -24.27 -7.60 -11.99
N TYR A 505 -23.13 -7.91 -11.34
CA TYR A 505 -23.10 -8.43 -9.97
C TYR A 505 -22.93 -7.33 -8.92
N LEU A 506 -22.83 -6.07 -9.34
CA LEU A 506 -22.63 -4.92 -8.47
C LEU A 506 -23.94 -4.13 -8.36
N GLY A 507 -24.57 -4.18 -7.18
CA GLY A 507 -25.77 -3.39 -6.88
C GLY A 507 -25.50 -1.88 -6.81
N SER A 508 -26.55 -1.06 -6.68
CA SER A 508 -26.41 0.40 -6.62
C SER A 508 -25.47 0.88 -5.50
N GLY A 509 -24.59 1.83 -5.80
CA GLY A 509 -23.67 2.42 -4.80
C GLY A 509 -22.53 1.49 -4.36
N TYR A 510 -22.23 0.44 -5.15
CA TYR A 510 -21.17 -0.53 -4.89
C TYR A 510 -19.80 0.10 -4.66
N GLN A 511 -19.52 1.30 -5.20
CA GLN A 511 -18.21 1.95 -5.11
C GLN A 511 -17.75 2.08 -3.65
N LYS A 512 -18.68 2.36 -2.73
CA LYS A 512 -18.43 2.46 -1.28
C LYS A 512 -17.83 1.19 -0.67
N ARG A 513 -18.00 0.03 -1.30
CA ARG A 513 -17.42 -1.25 -0.87
C ARG A 513 -15.91 -1.31 -1.08
N PHE A 514 -15.42 -0.56 -2.07
CA PHE A 514 -14.03 -0.56 -2.52
C PHE A 514 -13.24 0.67 -2.05
N PHE A 515 -13.90 1.63 -1.41
CA PHE A 515 -13.29 2.86 -0.90
C PHE A 515 -12.22 2.59 0.17
N PRO A 516 -10.96 3.04 -0.04
CA PRO A 516 -9.92 2.96 0.98
C PRO A 516 -10.35 3.72 2.24
N ASN A 517 -10.39 3.03 3.39
CA ASN A 517 -10.78 3.61 4.68
C ASN A 517 -12.12 4.38 4.64
N ASN A 518 -13.10 3.88 3.88
CA ASN A 518 -14.41 4.52 3.67
C ASN A 518 -14.36 5.93 3.06
N ARG A 519 -13.28 6.27 2.35
CA ARG A 519 -13.16 7.52 1.60
C ARG A 519 -13.09 7.20 0.12
N GLU A 520 -13.81 7.99 -0.68
CA GLU A 520 -13.73 7.93 -2.14
C GLU A 520 -12.31 8.20 -2.66
N LYS A 521 -11.55 9.02 -1.92
CA LYS A 521 -10.16 9.36 -2.27
C LYS A 521 -9.29 8.08 -2.25
N GLY A 522 -8.59 7.85 -3.35
CA GLY A 522 -7.72 6.68 -3.55
C GLY A 522 -8.40 5.48 -4.22
N PHE A 523 -9.68 5.60 -4.60
CA PHE A 523 -10.39 4.66 -5.46
C PHE A 523 -10.40 5.14 -6.92
N GLN A 524 -10.29 4.22 -7.87
CA GLN A 524 -10.48 4.48 -9.30
C GLN A 524 -11.27 3.33 -9.93
N GLU A 525 -12.06 3.64 -10.94
CA GLU A 525 -12.79 2.69 -11.75
C GLU A 525 -12.38 2.77 -13.23
N LEU A 526 -12.35 1.62 -13.90
CA LEU A 526 -12.06 1.47 -15.32
C LEU A 526 -12.93 0.34 -15.87
N THR A 527 -13.66 0.58 -16.96
CA THR A 527 -14.47 -0.46 -17.62
C THR A 527 -13.83 -0.87 -18.94
N ILE A 528 -13.49 -2.14 -19.09
CA ILE A 528 -13.02 -2.75 -20.34
C ILE A 528 -14.20 -2.92 -21.29
N LYS A 529 -14.07 -2.40 -22.52
CA LYS A 529 -15.07 -2.55 -23.58
C LYS A 529 -14.89 -3.90 -24.29
N THR A 530 -15.91 -4.30 -25.03
CA THR A 530 -15.76 -5.30 -26.10
C THR A 530 -14.82 -4.76 -27.18
N PHE A 531 -14.28 -5.65 -28.01
CA PHE A 531 -13.42 -5.27 -29.12
C PHE A 531 -14.16 -4.36 -30.11
N SER A 532 -13.47 -3.32 -30.54
CA SER A 532 -13.78 -2.58 -31.77
C SER A 532 -13.48 -3.42 -33.01
N GLU A 533 -14.02 -3.04 -34.16
CA GLU A 533 -13.75 -3.70 -35.44
C GLU A 533 -12.24 -3.85 -35.71
N ASN A 534 -11.45 -2.82 -35.40
CA ASN A 534 -10.00 -2.87 -35.56
C ASN A 534 -9.34 -3.89 -34.63
N GLU A 535 -9.78 -4.00 -33.38
CA GLU A 535 -9.28 -5.01 -32.42
C GLU A 535 -9.69 -6.43 -32.85
N VAL A 536 -10.90 -6.62 -33.38
CA VAL A 536 -11.36 -7.88 -33.96
C VAL A 536 -10.46 -8.29 -35.13
N ASN A 537 -10.20 -7.39 -36.07
CA ASN A 537 -9.33 -7.68 -37.22
C ASN A 537 -7.91 -8.05 -36.77
N GLN A 538 -7.35 -7.31 -35.81
CA GLN A 538 -6.03 -7.65 -35.24
C GLN A 538 -6.01 -9.03 -34.59
N TYR A 539 -7.06 -9.40 -33.87
CA TYR A 539 -7.19 -10.71 -33.26
C TYR A 539 -7.23 -11.82 -34.32
N ILE A 540 -8.03 -11.63 -35.38
CA ILE A 540 -8.18 -12.59 -36.48
C ILE A 540 -6.86 -12.81 -37.20
N ILE A 541 -6.13 -11.74 -37.51
CA ILE A 541 -4.81 -11.82 -38.17
C ILE A 541 -3.85 -12.66 -37.31
N LYS A 542 -3.75 -12.35 -36.00
CA LYS A 542 -2.91 -13.14 -35.07
C LYS A 542 -3.34 -14.60 -35.01
N TYR A 543 -4.64 -14.85 -34.98
CA TYR A 543 -5.20 -16.21 -34.96
C TYR A 543 -4.83 -16.99 -36.22
N ALA A 544 -5.03 -16.41 -37.40
CA ALA A 544 -4.70 -17.04 -38.68
C ALA A 544 -3.19 -17.29 -38.83
N GLN A 545 -2.33 -16.37 -38.38
CA GLN A 545 -0.88 -16.59 -38.40
C GLN A 545 -0.44 -17.76 -37.50
N LYS A 546 -1.11 -17.96 -36.36
CA LYS A 546 -0.75 -18.99 -35.38
C LYS A 546 -1.40 -20.35 -35.64
N LYS A 547 -2.66 -20.34 -36.08
CA LYS A 547 -3.49 -21.55 -36.24
C LYS A 547 -3.99 -21.79 -37.66
N GLY A 548 -3.81 -20.84 -38.58
CA GLY A 548 -4.31 -20.93 -39.96
C GLY A 548 -3.75 -22.13 -40.72
N HIS A 549 -2.47 -22.47 -40.52
CA HIS A 549 -1.85 -23.67 -41.10
C HIS A 549 -2.47 -24.98 -40.60
N LEU A 550 -2.97 -25.02 -39.36
CA LEU A 550 -3.60 -26.22 -38.79
C LEU A 550 -5.03 -26.41 -39.29
N LEU A 551 -5.66 -25.36 -39.81
CA LEU A 551 -7.08 -25.32 -40.18
C LEU A 551 -7.31 -24.99 -41.67
N ASN A 552 -6.25 -24.89 -42.48
CA ASN A 552 -6.29 -24.41 -43.88
C ASN A 552 -7.01 -23.06 -44.06
N LEU A 553 -6.90 -22.18 -43.07
CA LEU A 553 -7.55 -20.86 -43.06
C LEU A 553 -6.52 -19.75 -43.34
N SER A 554 -6.73 -18.98 -44.40
CA SER A 554 -5.99 -17.73 -44.62
C SER A 554 -6.58 -16.57 -43.83
N GLU A 555 -5.80 -15.48 -43.66
CA GLU A 555 -6.26 -14.24 -43.03
C GLU A 555 -7.51 -13.70 -43.74
N ASP A 556 -7.50 -13.65 -45.08
CA ASP A 556 -8.62 -13.16 -45.89
C ASP A 556 -9.89 -14.00 -45.74
N ILE A 557 -9.75 -15.33 -45.69
CA ILE A 557 -10.89 -16.24 -45.50
C ILE A 557 -11.50 -16.01 -44.12
N CYS A 558 -10.68 -15.91 -43.07
CA CYS A 558 -11.18 -15.66 -41.72
C CYS A 558 -11.94 -14.32 -41.65
N LEU A 559 -11.33 -13.25 -42.16
CA LEU A 559 -11.94 -11.91 -42.15
C LEU A 559 -13.26 -11.89 -42.93
N HIS A 560 -13.31 -12.52 -44.10
CA HIS A 560 -14.52 -12.57 -44.92
C HIS A 560 -15.66 -13.36 -44.25
N GLN A 561 -15.36 -14.52 -43.65
CA GLN A 561 -16.40 -15.36 -43.05
C GLN A 561 -16.89 -14.82 -41.71
N ILE A 562 -16.01 -14.22 -40.90
CA ILE A 562 -16.40 -13.61 -39.62
C ILE A 562 -17.37 -12.43 -39.82
N LYS A 563 -17.26 -11.69 -40.93
CA LYS A 563 -18.24 -10.63 -41.28
C LYS A 563 -19.68 -11.13 -41.47
N LYS A 564 -19.87 -12.44 -41.65
CA LYS A 564 -21.21 -13.05 -41.75
C LYS A 564 -21.82 -13.38 -40.39
N ILE A 565 -21.03 -13.32 -39.31
CA ILE A 565 -21.48 -13.57 -37.94
C ILE A 565 -21.90 -12.22 -37.31
N PRO A 566 -22.97 -12.17 -36.50
CA PRO A 566 -23.38 -10.94 -35.83
C PRO A 566 -22.25 -10.27 -35.05
N GLU A 567 -22.12 -8.96 -35.24
CA GLU A 567 -21.09 -8.11 -34.64
C GLU A 567 -21.03 -8.27 -33.10
N GLU A 568 -22.19 -8.34 -32.45
CA GLU A 568 -22.32 -8.52 -31.00
C GLU A 568 -21.63 -9.78 -30.46
N LEU A 569 -21.50 -10.84 -31.28
CA LEU A 569 -20.78 -12.05 -30.91
C LEU A 569 -19.29 -11.86 -31.11
N VAL A 570 -18.88 -11.36 -32.27
CA VAL A 570 -17.46 -11.30 -32.66
C VAL A 570 -16.70 -10.16 -31.98
N CYS A 571 -17.39 -9.14 -31.46
CA CYS A 571 -16.80 -8.13 -30.59
C CYS A 571 -16.46 -8.66 -29.20
N ASN A 572 -17.05 -9.78 -28.76
CA ASN A 572 -16.67 -10.40 -27.49
C ASN A 572 -15.48 -11.35 -27.71
N PRO A 573 -14.31 -11.11 -27.07
CA PRO A 573 -13.10 -11.90 -27.31
C PRO A 573 -13.28 -13.42 -27.16
N ILE A 574 -14.07 -13.88 -26.18
CA ILE A 574 -14.28 -15.33 -25.99
C ILE A 574 -15.12 -15.92 -27.12
N LEU A 575 -16.17 -15.20 -27.54
CA LEU A 575 -17.06 -15.64 -28.61
C LEU A 575 -16.37 -15.55 -29.97
N LEU A 576 -15.49 -14.57 -30.19
CA LEU A 576 -14.63 -14.48 -31.36
C LEU A 576 -13.68 -15.69 -31.46
N LYS A 577 -13.00 -16.04 -30.37
CA LYS A 577 -12.15 -17.25 -30.29
C LYS A 577 -12.96 -18.50 -30.66
N ILE A 578 -14.16 -18.65 -30.08
CA ILE A 578 -15.05 -19.77 -30.37
C ILE A 578 -15.42 -19.77 -31.87
N SER A 579 -15.85 -18.63 -32.41
CA SER A 579 -16.24 -18.45 -33.82
C SER A 579 -15.12 -18.86 -34.78
N LEU A 580 -13.89 -18.44 -34.51
CA LEU A 580 -12.71 -18.81 -35.31
C LEU A 580 -12.36 -20.29 -35.19
N SER A 581 -12.60 -20.91 -34.03
CA SER A 581 -12.31 -22.33 -33.82
C SER A 581 -13.27 -23.28 -34.54
N ILE A 582 -14.53 -22.86 -34.74
CA ILE A 582 -15.55 -23.65 -35.44
C ILE A 582 -15.68 -23.29 -36.92
N LEU A 583 -15.00 -22.21 -37.36
CA LEU A 583 -15.13 -21.65 -38.70
C LEU A 583 -14.99 -22.67 -39.85
N PRO A 584 -14.03 -23.64 -39.83
CA PRO A 584 -13.91 -24.64 -40.89
C PRO A 584 -15.21 -25.42 -41.11
N ARG A 585 -15.92 -25.80 -40.03
CA ARG A 585 -17.19 -26.53 -40.11
C ARG A 585 -18.32 -25.69 -40.68
N ILE A 586 -18.35 -24.42 -40.32
CA ILE A 586 -19.32 -23.45 -40.85
C ILE A 586 -19.16 -23.33 -42.37
N ILE A 587 -17.91 -23.26 -42.84
CA ILE A 587 -17.58 -23.16 -44.27
C ILE A 587 -18.00 -24.44 -45.00
N GLU A 588 -17.63 -25.60 -44.48
CA GLU A 588 -17.92 -26.91 -45.12
C GLU A 588 -19.41 -27.16 -45.30
N HIS A 589 -20.24 -26.70 -44.38
CA HIS A 589 -21.66 -27.09 -44.37
C HIS A 589 -22.58 -26.09 -45.07
N GLU A 590 -22.15 -24.88 -45.45
CA GLU A 590 -22.95 -23.77 -46.05
C GLU A 590 -24.34 -23.49 -45.41
N ARG A 591 -24.66 -24.11 -44.27
CA ARG A 591 -26.02 -24.33 -43.78
C ARG A 591 -26.52 -23.28 -42.78
N MET A 592 -25.66 -22.39 -42.30
CA MET A 592 -26.01 -21.51 -41.19
C MET A 592 -26.39 -20.12 -41.68
N THR A 593 -27.64 -19.98 -42.13
CA THR A 593 -28.18 -18.69 -42.61
C THR A 593 -28.39 -17.67 -41.48
N ARG A 594 -28.35 -18.08 -40.21
CA ARG A 594 -28.36 -17.19 -39.03
C ARG A 594 -27.60 -17.79 -37.85
N ILE A 595 -26.33 -17.42 -37.68
CA ILE A 595 -25.53 -17.81 -36.51
C ILE A 595 -25.94 -16.93 -35.33
N ASN A 596 -26.35 -17.55 -34.23
CA ASN A 596 -26.61 -16.88 -32.96
C ASN A 596 -25.73 -17.50 -31.85
N ARG A 597 -25.77 -16.92 -30.64
CA ARG A 597 -24.96 -17.39 -29.52
C ARG A 597 -25.18 -18.87 -29.19
N ILE A 598 -26.42 -19.37 -29.21
CA ILE A 598 -26.74 -20.77 -28.87
C ILE A 598 -26.11 -21.72 -29.88
N ILE A 599 -26.33 -21.47 -31.17
CA ILE A 599 -25.76 -22.27 -32.26
C ILE A 599 -24.22 -22.27 -32.19
N LEU A 600 -23.63 -21.12 -31.88
CA LEU A 600 -22.18 -20.99 -31.72
C LEU A 600 -21.64 -21.91 -30.61
N TYR A 601 -22.30 -21.96 -29.45
CA TYR A 601 -21.92 -22.84 -28.35
C TYR A 601 -22.18 -24.31 -28.66
N ASP A 602 -23.31 -24.64 -29.28
CA ASP A 602 -23.65 -26.01 -29.66
C ASP A 602 -22.60 -26.59 -30.61
N GLU A 603 -22.26 -25.86 -31.67
CA GLU A 603 -21.22 -26.29 -32.62
C GLU A 603 -19.84 -26.40 -31.97
N PHE A 604 -19.51 -25.48 -31.07
CA PHE A 604 -18.26 -25.54 -30.31
C PHE A 604 -18.19 -26.78 -29.41
N LEU A 605 -19.26 -27.07 -28.67
CA LEU A 605 -19.34 -28.25 -27.81
C LEU A 605 -19.25 -29.54 -28.64
N LYS A 606 -19.91 -29.60 -29.80
CA LYS A 606 -19.77 -30.72 -30.75
C LYS A 606 -18.30 -30.97 -31.11
N THR A 607 -17.53 -29.93 -31.42
CA THR A 607 -16.09 -30.11 -31.69
C THR A 607 -15.30 -30.69 -30.51
N TRP A 608 -15.75 -30.41 -29.28
CA TRP A 608 -15.18 -30.97 -28.06
C TRP A 608 -15.55 -32.44 -27.89
N PHE A 609 -16.81 -32.80 -28.14
CA PHE A 609 -17.29 -34.17 -28.08
C PHE A 609 -16.69 -35.06 -29.17
N ASP A 610 -16.52 -34.56 -30.39
CA ASP A 610 -15.86 -35.32 -31.47
C ASP A 610 -14.42 -35.66 -31.10
N ARG A 611 -13.68 -34.70 -30.52
CA ARG A 611 -12.32 -34.96 -30.02
C ARG A 611 -12.31 -35.93 -28.84
N ALA A 612 -13.33 -35.88 -27.99
CA ALA A 612 -13.47 -36.83 -26.88
C ALA A 612 -13.75 -38.24 -27.41
N GLN A 613 -14.63 -38.39 -28.39
CA GLN A 613 -14.93 -39.64 -29.08
C GLN A 613 -13.67 -40.24 -29.71
N GLU A 614 -12.89 -39.44 -30.45
CA GLU A 614 -11.61 -39.88 -31.02
C GLU A 614 -10.62 -40.38 -29.96
N ARG A 615 -10.58 -39.73 -28.79
CA ARG A 615 -9.73 -40.18 -27.66
C ARG A 615 -10.25 -41.48 -27.08
N LEU A 616 -11.56 -41.62 -26.92
CA LEU A 616 -12.19 -42.84 -26.42
C LEU A 616 -11.92 -44.04 -27.35
N HIS A 617 -11.92 -43.84 -28.67
CA HIS A 617 -11.50 -44.88 -29.63
C HIS A 617 -10.05 -45.35 -29.44
N LYS A 618 -9.17 -44.51 -28.87
CA LYS A 618 -7.74 -44.79 -28.69
C LYS A 618 -7.41 -45.43 -27.33
N ILE A 619 -8.36 -45.45 -26.39
CA ILE A 619 -8.16 -45.98 -25.03
C ILE A 619 -8.55 -47.47 -24.99
N GLN A 620 -7.83 -48.24 -24.18
CA GLN A 620 -8.14 -49.64 -23.96
C GLN A 620 -9.34 -49.76 -23.01
N MET A 621 -10.54 -49.94 -23.56
CA MET A 621 -11.80 -50.08 -22.82
C MET A 621 -12.07 -51.52 -22.37
N THR A 622 -12.69 -51.66 -21.20
CA THR A 622 -13.33 -52.89 -20.73
C THR A 622 -14.50 -53.30 -21.65
N VAL A 623 -15.00 -54.52 -21.50
CA VAL A 623 -16.12 -55.03 -22.32
C VAL A 623 -17.40 -54.22 -22.08
N GLU A 624 -17.66 -53.84 -20.84
CA GLU A 624 -18.85 -53.06 -20.45
C GLU A 624 -18.78 -51.62 -21.00
N GLU A 625 -17.64 -50.94 -20.83
CA GLU A 625 -17.41 -49.59 -21.39
C GLU A 625 -17.53 -49.60 -22.91
N ARG A 626 -16.99 -50.63 -23.58
CA ARG A 626 -17.08 -50.77 -25.03
C ARG A 626 -18.53 -50.96 -25.50
N ASN A 627 -19.35 -51.67 -24.73
CA ASN A 627 -20.77 -51.83 -25.06
C ASN A 627 -21.56 -50.54 -24.86
N ILE A 628 -21.26 -49.76 -23.81
CA ILE A 628 -21.86 -48.44 -23.58
C ILE A 628 -21.42 -47.45 -24.68
N PHE A 629 -20.13 -47.43 -25.00
CA PHE A 629 -19.59 -46.57 -26.05
C PHE A 629 -20.23 -46.87 -27.41
N ARG A 630 -20.39 -48.15 -27.79
CA ARG A 630 -21.12 -48.50 -29.04
C ARG A 630 -22.58 -48.03 -29.07
N LYS A 631 -23.27 -48.00 -27.92
CA LYS A 631 -24.64 -47.47 -27.84
C LYS A 631 -24.67 -45.95 -28.00
N LEU A 632 -23.70 -45.24 -27.44
CA LEU A 632 -23.57 -43.79 -27.61
C LEU A 632 -23.16 -43.44 -29.05
N ASP A 633 -22.33 -44.28 -29.67
CA ASP A 633 -21.85 -44.11 -31.05
C ASP A 633 -22.94 -44.37 -32.10
N SER A 634 -23.87 -45.30 -31.82
CA SER A 634 -24.98 -45.60 -32.74
C SER A 634 -26.01 -44.47 -32.85
N ASP A 635 -26.10 -43.61 -31.83
CA ASP A 635 -27.11 -42.54 -31.71
C ASP A 635 -26.50 -41.15 -31.98
N ASP A 636 -25.41 -41.07 -32.75
CA ASP A 636 -24.55 -39.88 -32.91
C ASP A 636 -24.01 -39.40 -31.56
N PHE A 637 -22.78 -39.83 -31.25
CA PHE A 637 -22.12 -39.59 -29.98
C PHE A 637 -22.15 -38.12 -29.54
N SER A 638 -21.89 -37.21 -30.49
CA SER A 638 -21.78 -35.79 -30.20
C SER A 638 -23.14 -35.14 -29.97
N GLU A 639 -24.17 -35.56 -30.70
CA GLU A 639 -25.54 -35.12 -30.46
C GLU A 639 -26.07 -35.64 -29.12
N SER A 640 -25.81 -36.92 -28.80
CA SER A 640 -26.17 -37.53 -27.52
C SER A 640 -25.50 -36.84 -26.33
N CYS A 641 -24.20 -36.50 -26.42
CA CYS A 641 -23.49 -35.77 -25.37
C CYS A 641 -23.97 -34.32 -25.23
N LEU A 642 -24.32 -33.67 -26.35
CA LEU A 642 -24.85 -32.31 -26.35
C LEU A 642 -26.24 -32.27 -25.69
N GLN A 643 -27.12 -33.20 -26.04
CA GLN A 643 -28.44 -33.32 -25.46
C GLN A 643 -28.35 -33.57 -23.95
N PHE A 644 -27.51 -34.51 -23.52
CA PHE A 644 -27.25 -34.74 -22.10
C PHE A 644 -26.77 -33.48 -21.38
N SER A 645 -25.83 -32.72 -21.97
CA SER A 645 -25.30 -31.49 -21.37
C SER A 645 -26.38 -30.41 -21.20
N LYS A 646 -27.29 -30.29 -22.17
CA LYS A 646 -28.44 -29.38 -22.10
C LYS A 646 -29.41 -29.80 -21.00
N GLU A 647 -29.78 -31.07 -20.94
CA GLU A 647 -30.67 -31.62 -19.90
C GLU A 647 -30.06 -31.46 -18.50
N PHE A 648 -28.77 -31.72 -18.36
CA PHE A 648 -28.03 -31.56 -17.11
C PHE A 648 -28.01 -30.10 -16.66
N ALA A 649 -27.72 -29.16 -17.57
CA ALA A 649 -27.72 -27.73 -17.27
C ALA A 649 -29.12 -27.23 -16.85
N ILE A 650 -30.19 -27.70 -17.50
CA ILE A 650 -31.57 -27.40 -17.11
C ILE A 650 -31.83 -27.91 -15.70
N LYS A 651 -31.45 -29.16 -15.40
CA LYS A 651 -31.67 -29.75 -14.09
C LYS A 651 -30.94 -29.00 -12.98
N MET A 652 -29.67 -28.66 -13.19
CA MET A 652 -28.88 -27.84 -12.26
C MET A 652 -29.56 -26.50 -11.98
N PHE A 653 -30.02 -25.80 -13.02
CA PHE A 653 -30.73 -24.53 -12.87
C PHE A 653 -32.05 -24.67 -12.10
N THR A 654 -32.78 -25.76 -12.29
CA THR A 654 -34.03 -26.00 -11.54
C THR A 654 -33.81 -26.39 -10.09
N ASP A 655 -32.68 -27.03 -9.77
CA ASP A 655 -32.34 -27.45 -8.42
C ASP A 655 -31.70 -26.31 -7.59
N ASP A 656 -30.91 -25.41 -8.21
CA ASP A 656 -30.34 -24.21 -7.54
C ASP A 656 -31.37 -23.11 -7.23
N ASN A 657 -32.57 -23.18 -7.83
CA ASN A 657 -33.70 -22.27 -7.56
C ASN A 657 -34.72 -22.85 -6.55
N LYS A 658 -34.41 -23.97 -5.90
CA LYS A 658 -35.13 -24.48 -4.72
C LYS A 658 -34.32 -24.21 -3.45
#